data_AF-A0A933SGP5-F1
#
_entry.id   AF-A0A933SGP5-F1
#
_cell.length_a   1.000
_cell.length_b   1.000
_cell.length_c   1.000
_cell.angle_alpha   90.00
_cell.angle_beta   90.00
_cell.angle_gamma   90.00
#
_symmetry.space_group_name_H-M   'P 1'
#
loop_
_entity.id
_entity.type
_entity.pdbx_description
1 polymer ?
#
loop_
_entity_poly.entity_id
_entity_poly.type
_entity_poly.pdbx_seq_one_letter_code
_entity_poly.pdbx_strand_id
1 'polypeptide(L)'
;MHLRSAFPRFAAALALTLGAVTTAFAAGADNNVEWSGVSHLQWQDCRPLCPVNGETFQVRFQTWRNDLTSARVHVVAGASVSDINAVKIGVRGPYDIWAAQIPATAQASESYWFELKDGTLTDYLSVNGLSHTTPADGGFVVNFTTLSHAPVGATPVTGGCVFKVWAPTRTSCYVRGTFNAWALTNPLTKVGEYFVGRVPNVPDRSEYKYFFNNSVWNTDPRARALNVFGGGNNAYVENPFRYSWGDSNFTIPNWDKLVVYQLHIGTFAGYNDPAGSTSFPSGFRDVGNRAAHLAQLGVNCVQVCPWMEFPGDLSAGYNPITQWSPEWKYGTPDDLKYMIDKLHQNGIAVLLDLVWNHFSSTDNFLWNYDGTQIYFDTPSVETPWGSQANFGTPAVADYFAHSSHYWFQEFHVDGYRMDATAYMNPGTHAASGWALMQRLNNEKYNRWADKITIAENLPNNEWVSMPTAGGGAGFDAQYHMLFRDAVRNAIFTASFGDPDMNSVRSGLLGSGQYISYVKALNYVQLHDEAWPSSGGQRLVKTIDGSYPSNDEWAKGRSKLAEGLVLTSPAIPEFLQGDEWLEDIGFGAESVNRIDWSKKTLYAPIFQYYQRLTFLRRTLPALSASAPIYVSHVNEGGNVIGFRRYQGANNLMVLANFSNSDYANYRIGVPEGGVWMELVNSQDPVYGGTGSTNGLSITAQNTPYDGFGQSVVISVPKMALIVLGPKSTVGVEDSAPRPSSLELSSPFPNPTRGAASLTFALPQSGHVSLAVHDLSGRLVRQLADADFAPGRHGIAWDGADASGRAAAPGLYFVRLSAGGSERVARLTMLR
;
A
#
# COMPACT_ATOMS: atom_id res chain seq x y z
N MET A 1 -13.59 41.88 28.33
CA MET A 1 -13.15 42.46 29.62
C MET A 1 -12.08 41.53 30.18
N HIS A 2 -10.93 42.10 30.54
CA HIS A 2 -9.62 41.54 30.97
C HIS A 2 -9.59 40.08 31.49
N LEU A 3 -8.64 39.22 31.11
CA LEU A 3 -7.19 39.36 31.35
C LEU A 3 -6.34 38.72 30.24
N ARG A 4 -5.43 39.53 29.68
CA ARG A 4 -4.24 39.11 28.94
C ARG A 4 -3.02 39.18 29.87
N SER A 5 -1.98 38.43 29.51
CA SER A 5 -0.58 38.49 29.94
C SER A 5 -0.17 37.59 31.11
N ALA A 6 0.59 36.53 30.77
CA ALA A 6 1.97 36.34 31.24
C ALA A 6 2.51 34.97 30.79
N PHE A 7 3.08 34.87 29.58
CA PHE A 7 4.08 33.83 29.25
C PHE A 7 4.90 34.27 28.01
N PRO A 8 6.04 34.94 28.18
CA PRO A 8 7.10 34.93 27.18
C PRO A 8 8.16 33.89 27.56
N ARG A 9 8.79 33.27 26.54
CA ARG A 9 9.91 32.29 26.59
C ARG A 9 9.54 30.80 26.49
N PHE A 10 8.89 30.39 25.40
CA PHE A 10 8.99 29.02 24.88
C PHE A 10 8.91 28.96 23.33
N ALA A 11 9.24 30.05 22.64
CA ALA A 11 9.10 30.16 21.18
C ALA A 11 10.39 29.89 20.38
N ALA A 12 11.48 29.45 21.02
CA ALA A 12 12.79 29.33 20.35
C ALA A 12 13.31 27.88 20.20
N ALA A 13 12.53 26.86 20.56
CA ALA A 13 12.96 25.45 20.48
C ALA A 13 12.15 24.58 19.50
N LEU A 14 11.13 25.12 18.82
CA LEU A 14 10.20 24.35 17.98
C LEU A 14 10.35 24.57 16.46
N ALA A 15 11.40 25.26 16.02
CA ALA A 15 11.59 25.65 14.61
C ALA A 15 12.74 24.90 13.90
N LEU A 16 13.25 23.81 14.49
CA LEU A 16 14.43 23.10 13.97
C LEU A 16 14.28 21.57 13.97
N THR A 17 13.13 21.03 13.55
CA THR A 17 12.97 19.59 13.20
C THR A 17 11.87 19.31 12.16
N LEU A 18 11.53 20.26 11.30
CA LEU A 18 10.54 20.05 10.21
C LEU A 18 11.17 19.86 8.82
N GLY A 19 12.41 19.36 8.78
CA GLY A 19 13.16 19.13 7.55
C GLY A 19 14.11 17.96 7.67
N ALA A 20 13.57 16.74 7.71
CA ALA A 20 14.30 15.50 7.39
C ALA A 20 13.29 14.39 7.09
N VAL A 21 12.88 14.28 5.81
CA VAL A 21 12.43 12.99 5.28
C VAL A 21 13.67 12.08 5.27
N THR A 22 13.52 10.88 5.83
CA THR A 22 14.51 9.80 5.93
C THR A 22 15.74 10.10 6.81
N THR A 23 15.65 9.83 8.12
CA THR A 23 16.84 9.57 8.95
C THR A 23 16.65 8.23 9.65
N ALA A 24 17.75 7.47 9.70
CA ALA A 24 17.77 6.03 9.92
C ALA A 24 17.11 5.62 11.24
N PHE A 25 16.09 4.78 11.13
CA PHE A 25 15.57 3.98 12.23
C PHE A 25 16.53 2.83 12.59
N ALA A 26 17.79 3.16 12.81
CA ALA A 26 18.83 2.25 13.27
C ALA A 26 19.65 3.03 14.30
N ALA A 27 19.68 2.53 15.52
CA ALA A 27 20.40 3.20 16.60
C ALA A 27 21.92 2.94 16.52
N GLY A 28 22.31 1.78 16.00
CA GLY A 28 23.69 1.31 16.13
C GLY A 28 24.00 0.89 17.56
N ALA A 29 25.13 0.23 17.77
CA ALA A 29 25.58 -0.16 19.11
C ALA A 29 26.38 1.01 19.70
N ASP A 30 25.76 1.79 20.58
CA ASP A 30 26.30 3.07 21.09
C ASP A 30 26.30 3.18 22.62
N ASN A 31 26.04 2.07 23.31
CA ASN A 31 25.89 1.91 24.76
C ASN A 31 24.61 2.55 25.33
N ASN A 32 23.53 2.52 24.57
CA ASN A 32 22.19 2.95 24.95
C ASN A 32 21.15 2.01 24.31
N VAL A 33 20.07 1.67 25.03
CA VAL A 33 18.99 0.86 24.44
C VAL A 33 17.83 1.79 24.08
N GLU A 34 17.44 1.81 22.82
CA GLU A 34 16.38 2.69 22.33
C GLU A 34 14.99 2.09 22.55
N TRP A 35 14.40 2.45 23.68
CA TRP A 35 13.12 1.93 24.15
C TRP A 35 11.94 2.10 23.18
N SER A 36 11.95 3.13 22.32
CA SER A 36 10.87 3.43 21.38
C SER A 36 10.69 2.39 20.25
N GLY A 37 11.64 1.47 20.07
CA GLY A 37 11.57 0.39 19.10
C GLY A 37 11.45 -1.00 19.72
N VAL A 38 11.42 -1.08 21.05
CA VAL A 38 11.33 -2.35 21.77
C VAL A 38 9.86 -2.77 21.91
N SER A 39 9.52 -3.96 21.41
CA SER A 39 8.14 -4.47 21.47
C SER A 39 8.07 -6.00 21.60
N HIS A 40 7.17 -6.47 22.45
CA HIS A 40 6.73 -7.85 22.58
C HIS A 40 5.21 -7.90 22.78
N LEU A 41 4.50 -8.61 21.91
CA LEU A 41 3.06 -8.87 21.99
C LEU A 41 2.81 -10.36 22.20
N GLN A 42 2.43 -10.75 23.41
CA GLN A 42 2.35 -12.16 23.84
C GLN A 42 1.56 -13.06 22.86
N TRP A 43 0.46 -12.55 22.30
CA TRP A 43 -0.40 -13.31 21.39
C TRP A 43 0.13 -13.42 19.94
N GLN A 44 1.10 -12.57 19.55
CA GLN A 44 1.69 -12.55 18.21
C GLN A 44 3.15 -12.99 18.16
N ASP A 45 3.85 -12.98 19.29
CA ASP A 45 5.30 -13.19 19.35
C ASP A 45 5.68 -14.56 19.92
N CYS A 46 4.70 -15.40 20.23
CA CYS A 46 4.91 -16.82 20.54
C CYS A 46 4.82 -17.70 19.28
N ARG A 47 5.71 -18.68 19.10
CA ARG A 47 5.57 -19.73 18.07
C ARG A 47 5.73 -21.12 18.69
N PRO A 48 4.70 -22.00 18.64
CA PRO A 48 3.35 -21.78 18.11
C PRO A 48 2.62 -20.63 18.83
N LEU A 49 1.55 -20.09 18.25
CA LEU A 49 0.83 -18.93 18.81
C LEU A 49 0.27 -19.18 20.22
N CYS A 50 -0.04 -20.44 20.52
CA CYS A 50 -0.49 -20.88 21.83
C CYS A 50 0.27 -22.16 22.20
N PRO A 51 1.48 -22.07 22.78
CA PRO A 51 2.17 -23.25 23.26
C PRO A 51 1.36 -23.98 24.34
N VAL A 52 1.37 -25.30 24.30
CA VAL A 52 0.72 -26.17 25.31
C VAL A 52 1.74 -27.00 26.08
N ASN A 53 1.31 -27.61 27.19
CA ASN A 53 2.21 -28.34 28.09
C ASN A 53 3.02 -29.42 27.32
N GLY A 54 4.32 -29.48 27.59
CA GLY A 54 5.25 -30.40 26.92
C GLY A 54 5.73 -29.97 25.53
N GLU A 55 5.36 -28.77 25.05
CA GLU A 55 5.89 -28.23 23.80
C GLU A 55 7.06 -27.27 24.03
N THR A 56 8.05 -27.34 23.14
CA THR A 56 9.03 -26.26 22.97
C THR A 56 8.37 -25.12 22.22
N PHE A 57 8.69 -23.87 22.58
CA PHE A 57 8.14 -22.71 21.90
C PHE A 57 9.16 -21.59 21.79
N GLN A 58 8.97 -20.73 20.80
CA GLN A 58 9.78 -19.55 20.60
C GLN A 58 9.07 -18.33 21.15
N VAL A 59 9.78 -17.51 21.91
CA VAL A 59 9.36 -16.12 22.21
C VAL A 59 10.17 -15.17 21.35
N ARG A 60 9.50 -14.16 20.81
CA ARG A 60 10.10 -13.14 19.95
C ARG A 60 9.95 -11.77 20.56
N PHE A 61 10.85 -10.87 20.23
CA PHE A 61 10.69 -9.44 20.48
C PHE A 61 11.43 -8.71 19.38
N GLN A 62 11.20 -7.40 19.28
CA GLN A 62 11.91 -6.57 18.33
C GLN A 62 12.60 -5.41 19.02
N THR A 63 13.62 -4.86 18.36
CA THR A 63 14.35 -3.64 18.71
C THR A 63 14.68 -2.87 17.44
N TRP A 64 15.12 -1.61 17.55
CA TRP A 64 15.69 -0.93 16.38
C TRP A 64 16.86 -1.72 15.81
N ARG A 65 17.09 -1.59 14.50
CA ARG A 65 18.15 -2.32 13.83
C ARG A 65 19.52 -1.95 14.40
N ASN A 66 20.32 -2.97 14.71
CA ASN A 66 21.66 -2.87 15.26
C ASN A 66 21.78 -2.18 16.64
N ASP A 67 20.66 -1.96 17.34
CA ASP A 67 20.59 -1.42 18.70
C ASP A 67 21.27 -2.38 19.69
N LEU A 68 20.84 -3.63 19.74
CA LEU A 68 21.38 -4.59 20.71
C LEU A 68 22.66 -5.28 20.23
N THR A 69 23.64 -5.35 21.13
CA THR A 69 24.81 -6.25 21.00
C THR A 69 24.48 -7.70 21.36
N SER A 70 23.59 -7.90 22.33
CA SER A 70 23.13 -9.22 22.75
C SER A 70 21.80 -9.12 23.51
N ALA A 71 21.09 -10.23 23.61
CA ALA A 71 19.89 -10.32 24.41
C ALA A 71 19.70 -11.74 24.95
N ARG A 72 19.00 -11.84 26.08
CA ARG A 72 18.62 -13.12 26.69
C ARG A 72 17.21 -13.09 27.23
N VAL A 73 16.62 -14.27 27.34
CA VAL A 73 15.32 -14.48 27.96
C VAL A 73 15.55 -15.25 29.25
N HIS A 74 15.11 -14.64 30.34
CA HIS A 74 15.05 -15.27 31.65
C HIS A 74 13.76 -16.08 31.72
N VAL A 75 13.84 -17.36 32.08
CA VAL A 75 12.68 -18.24 32.19
C VAL A 75 12.62 -18.84 33.58
N VAL A 76 11.45 -18.76 34.21
CA VAL A 76 11.15 -19.36 35.51
C VAL A 76 10.13 -20.47 35.34
N ALA A 77 10.53 -21.70 35.69
CA ALA A 77 9.73 -22.90 35.62
C ALA A 77 9.78 -23.64 36.97
N GLY A 78 8.72 -23.48 37.77
CA GLY A 78 8.72 -23.97 39.16
C GLY A 78 9.81 -23.27 39.98
N ALA A 79 10.74 -24.04 40.55
CA ALA A 79 11.89 -23.51 41.28
C ALA A 79 13.15 -23.27 40.40
N SER A 80 13.07 -23.61 39.11
CA SER A 80 14.21 -23.50 38.19
C SER A 80 14.22 -22.16 37.48
N VAL A 81 15.39 -21.54 37.36
CA VAL A 81 15.62 -20.33 36.56
C VAL A 81 16.62 -20.69 35.46
N SER A 82 16.33 -20.32 34.21
CA SER A 82 17.17 -20.58 33.05
C SER A 82 17.36 -19.31 32.23
N ASP A 83 18.60 -19.05 31.81
CA ASP A 83 18.96 -17.93 30.95
C ASP A 83 19.19 -18.45 29.53
N ILE A 84 18.34 -18.04 28.59
CA ILE A 84 18.37 -18.51 27.21
C ILE A 84 18.77 -17.35 26.30
N ASN A 85 19.87 -17.50 25.57
CA ASN A 85 20.30 -16.48 24.61
C ASN A 85 19.25 -16.30 23.51
N ALA A 86 18.91 -15.06 23.21
CA ALA A 86 18.11 -14.71 22.05
C ALA A 86 19.03 -14.48 20.84
N VAL A 87 18.59 -14.90 19.66
CA VAL A 87 19.29 -14.70 18.40
C VAL A 87 18.45 -13.87 17.44
N LYS A 88 19.10 -13.04 16.64
CA LYS A 88 18.45 -12.32 15.54
C LYS A 88 18.03 -13.32 14.47
N ILE A 89 16.73 -13.38 14.18
CA ILE A 89 16.12 -14.32 13.21
C ILE A 89 15.66 -13.64 11.92
N GLY A 90 15.69 -12.31 11.87
CA GLY A 90 15.28 -11.56 10.69
C GLY A 90 15.15 -10.06 10.95
N VAL A 91 14.55 -9.39 9.98
CA VAL A 91 14.26 -7.94 10.02
C VAL A 91 12.80 -7.70 9.66
N ARG A 92 12.24 -6.63 10.21
CA ARG A 92 10.92 -6.11 9.84
C ARG A 92 11.03 -4.61 9.70
N GLY A 93 10.94 -4.10 8.48
CA GLY A 93 11.15 -2.68 8.24
C GLY A 93 12.46 -2.22 8.89
N PRO A 94 12.43 -1.26 9.82
CA PRO A 94 13.62 -0.79 10.51
C PRO A 94 14.05 -1.59 11.74
N TYR A 95 13.36 -2.69 12.08
CA TYR A 95 13.59 -3.44 13.30
C TYR A 95 14.36 -4.73 13.07
N ASP A 96 15.14 -5.12 14.07
CA ASP A 96 15.67 -6.48 14.20
C ASP A 96 14.69 -7.34 14.99
N ILE A 97 14.42 -8.55 14.49
CA ILE A 97 13.57 -9.52 15.18
C ILE A 97 14.47 -10.51 15.90
N TRP A 98 14.38 -10.52 17.22
CA TRP A 98 15.10 -11.42 18.10
C TRP A 98 14.19 -12.54 18.58
N ALA A 99 14.79 -13.70 18.85
CA ALA A 99 14.03 -14.84 19.33
C ALA A 99 14.84 -15.79 20.21
N ALA A 100 14.19 -16.35 21.22
CA ALA A 100 14.74 -17.41 22.07
C ALA A 100 13.85 -18.65 22.00
N GLN A 101 14.47 -19.83 21.94
CA GLN A 101 13.78 -21.12 21.98
C GLN A 101 13.67 -21.60 23.42
N ILE A 102 12.45 -21.61 23.95
CA ILE A 102 12.11 -22.04 25.30
C ILE A 102 11.87 -23.55 25.28
N PRO A 103 12.70 -24.35 25.99
CA PRO A 103 12.55 -25.80 26.03
C PRO A 103 11.19 -26.22 26.59
N ALA A 104 10.74 -27.40 26.18
CA ALA A 104 9.56 -28.01 26.76
C ALA A 104 9.70 -28.22 28.27
N THR A 105 8.59 -28.07 28.97
CA THR A 105 8.50 -28.25 30.42
C THR A 105 7.38 -29.20 30.79
N ALA A 106 7.43 -29.71 32.02
CA ALA A 106 6.34 -30.45 32.65
C ALA A 106 5.58 -29.60 33.69
N GLN A 107 6.01 -28.36 33.93
CA GLN A 107 5.36 -27.46 34.88
C GLN A 107 3.98 -27.00 34.38
N ALA A 108 3.09 -26.65 35.30
CA ALA A 108 1.76 -26.16 34.97
C ALA A 108 1.77 -24.75 34.33
N SER A 109 2.83 -23.99 34.56
CA SER A 109 3.05 -22.66 34.00
C SER A 109 4.53 -22.29 34.02
N GLU A 110 4.90 -21.35 33.16
CA GLU A 110 6.20 -20.71 33.15
C GLU A 110 6.04 -19.20 33.03
N SER A 111 7.04 -18.46 33.49
CA SER A 111 7.12 -17.03 33.21
C SER A 111 8.47 -16.63 32.61
N TYR A 112 8.48 -15.53 31.86
CA TYR A 112 9.68 -15.04 31.22
C TYR A 112 9.74 -13.51 31.11
N TRP A 113 10.95 -12.97 31.04
CA TRP A 113 11.20 -11.57 30.68
C TRP A 113 12.47 -11.47 29.85
N PHE A 114 12.61 -10.36 29.12
CA PHE A 114 13.76 -10.13 28.26
C PHE A 114 14.79 -9.27 28.98
N GLU A 115 16.05 -9.58 28.78
CA GLU A 115 17.19 -8.71 29.07
C GLU A 115 17.82 -8.29 27.74
N LEU A 116 18.02 -6.99 27.61
CA LEU A 116 18.42 -6.29 26.41
C LEU A 116 19.75 -5.61 26.72
N LYS A 117 20.78 -5.89 25.93
CA LYS A 117 22.12 -5.37 26.18
C LYS A 117 22.68 -4.66 24.95
N ASP A 118 23.01 -3.39 25.13
CA ASP A 118 23.86 -2.65 24.21
C ASP A 118 25.15 -2.23 24.92
N GLY A 119 26.29 -2.73 24.42
CA GLY A 119 27.60 -2.53 25.03
C GLY A 119 27.66 -2.97 26.50
N THR A 120 27.69 -2.01 27.39
CA THR A 120 27.73 -2.16 28.86
C THR A 120 26.39 -1.88 29.54
N LEU A 121 25.43 -1.28 28.82
CA LEU A 121 24.10 -0.97 29.34
C LEU A 121 23.20 -2.23 29.28
N THR A 122 22.36 -2.40 30.30
CA THR A 122 21.43 -3.53 30.38
C THR A 122 20.07 -3.03 30.85
N ASP A 123 19.06 -3.27 30.02
CA ASP A 123 17.67 -2.99 30.30
C ASP A 123 16.84 -4.28 30.21
N TYR A 124 15.61 -4.22 30.68
CA TYR A 124 14.70 -5.36 30.75
C TYR A 124 13.34 -5.01 30.19
N LEU A 125 12.69 -5.96 29.52
CA LEU A 125 11.30 -5.87 29.08
C LEU A 125 10.46 -6.95 29.78
N SER A 126 9.43 -6.51 30.50
CA SER A 126 8.43 -7.38 31.15
C SER A 126 7.01 -6.87 30.93
N VAL A 127 6.04 -7.43 31.66
CA VAL A 127 4.62 -7.06 31.55
C VAL A 127 4.35 -5.58 31.86
N ASN A 128 5.14 -4.97 32.76
CA ASN A 128 5.04 -3.54 33.06
C ASN A 128 5.83 -2.63 32.10
N GLY A 129 6.43 -3.20 31.05
CA GLY A 129 7.21 -2.47 30.06
C GLY A 129 8.72 -2.52 30.34
N LEU A 130 9.41 -1.44 29.96
CA LEU A 130 10.87 -1.35 30.01
C LEU A 130 11.37 -0.85 31.37
N SER A 131 12.51 -1.38 31.81
CA SER A 131 13.13 -1.05 33.10
C SER A 131 14.65 -1.17 33.05
N HIS A 132 15.34 -0.28 33.76
CA HIS A 132 16.79 -0.36 33.99
C HIS A 132 17.19 -1.42 35.04
N THR A 133 16.22 -1.99 35.75
CA THR A 133 16.45 -3.00 36.78
C THR A 133 15.66 -4.26 36.48
N THR A 134 16.13 -5.39 37.00
CA THR A 134 15.47 -6.69 36.83
C THR A 134 14.00 -6.59 37.28
N PRO A 135 13.04 -7.03 36.45
CA PRO A 135 11.62 -6.90 36.74
C PRO A 135 11.21 -7.66 38.01
N ALA A 136 10.45 -7.00 38.87
CA ALA A 136 9.86 -7.61 40.07
C ALA A 136 8.43 -8.14 39.83
N ASP A 137 7.89 -7.95 38.63
CA ASP A 137 6.50 -8.27 38.27
C ASP A 137 6.28 -9.72 37.83
N GLY A 138 7.34 -10.54 37.83
CA GLY A 138 7.31 -11.95 37.47
C GLY A 138 7.30 -12.22 35.96
N GLY A 139 7.31 -11.18 35.11
CA GLY A 139 7.36 -11.31 33.65
C GLY A 139 6.04 -11.75 33.00
N PHE A 140 6.14 -12.12 31.72
CA PHE A 140 5.04 -12.67 30.92
C PHE A 140 4.79 -14.12 31.30
N VAL A 141 3.53 -14.53 31.46
CA VAL A 141 3.17 -15.87 31.94
C VAL A 141 2.54 -16.73 30.84
N VAL A 142 3.08 -17.93 30.63
CA VAL A 142 2.49 -19.01 29.83
C VAL A 142 1.88 -20.02 30.80
N ASN A 143 0.54 -20.10 30.85
CA ASN A 143 -0.15 -20.99 31.77
C ASN A 143 -0.79 -22.15 31.00
N PHE A 144 -0.22 -23.34 31.10
CA PHE A 144 -0.67 -24.50 30.35
C PHE A 144 -1.96 -25.12 30.91
N THR A 145 -2.33 -24.77 32.14
CA THR A 145 -3.57 -25.23 32.79
C THR A 145 -4.76 -24.35 32.41
N THR A 146 -4.62 -23.03 32.59
CA THR A 146 -5.72 -22.08 32.32
C THR A 146 -5.78 -21.65 30.87
N LEU A 147 -4.68 -21.80 30.13
CA LEU A 147 -4.51 -21.32 28.74
C LEU A 147 -4.80 -19.81 28.63
N SER A 148 -4.54 -19.05 29.69
CA SER A 148 -4.82 -17.61 29.72
C SER A 148 -4.04 -16.82 28.66
N HIS A 149 -2.85 -17.30 28.27
CA HIS A 149 -2.01 -16.73 27.21
C HIS A 149 -2.53 -16.98 25.80
N ALA A 150 -3.51 -17.86 25.61
CA ALA A 150 -4.04 -18.16 24.29
C ALA A 150 -4.61 -16.89 23.62
N PRO A 151 -4.37 -16.68 22.32
CA PRO A 151 -5.10 -15.69 21.55
C PRO A 151 -6.61 -15.97 21.64
N VAL A 152 -7.42 -14.91 21.65
CA VAL A 152 -8.88 -15.03 21.52
C VAL A 152 -9.20 -15.45 20.09
N GLY A 153 -10.14 -16.37 19.93
CA GLY A 153 -10.46 -17.07 18.70
C GLY A 153 -10.13 -18.57 18.79
N ALA A 154 -10.12 -19.24 17.65
CA ALA A 154 -9.55 -20.57 17.50
C ALA A 154 -8.04 -20.49 17.18
N THR A 155 -7.22 -21.19 17.95
CA THR A 155 -5.77 -21.30 17.74
C THR A 155 -5.38 -22.77 17.62
N PRO A 156 -4.99 -23.24 16.41
CA PRO A 156 -4.46 -24.58 16.23
C PRO A 156 -3.21 -24.81 17.10
N VAL A 157 -3.14 -25.98 17.72
CA VAL A 157 -2.02 -26.44 18.56
C VAL A 157 -1.71 -27.89 18.22
N THR A 158 -0.61 -28.47 18.73
CA THR A 158 -0.33 -29.88 18.43
C THR A 158 -1.45 -30.76 18.99
N GLY A 159 -1.97 -31.67 18.16
CA GLY A 159 -3.02 -32.61 18.54
C GLY A 159 -4.41 -31.99 18.78
N GLY A 160 -4.67 -30.73 18.40
CA GLY A 160 -6.00 -30.13 18.56
C GLY A 160 -6.06 -28.62 18.32
N CYS A 161 -7.01 -27.97 18.99
CA CYS A 161 -7.21 -26.52 18.91
C CYS A 161 -7.55 -25.96 20.30
N VAL A 162 -7.04 -24.78 20.64
CA VAL A 162 -7.48 -24.00 21.79
C VAL A 162 -8.49 -22.97 21.31
N PHE A 163 -9.65 -22.94 21.95
CA PHE A 163 -10.69 -21.95 21.71
C PHE A 163 -10.77 -21.00 22.89
N LYS A 164 -10.88 -19.70 22.62
CA LYS A 164 -11.04 -18.68 23.64
C LYS A 164 -11.98 -17.57 23.16
N VAL A 165 -13.00 -17.23 23.95
CA VAL A 165 -14.01 -16.21 23.59
C VAL A 165 -14.33 -15.30 24.77
N TRP A 166 -14.47 -14.01 24.50
CA TRP A 166 -14.93 -13.02 25.48
C TRP A 166 -16.46 -13.02 25.54
N ALA A 167 -17.03 -13.33 26.70
CA ALA A 167 -18.47 -13.39 26.90
C ALA A 167 -18.81 -13.27 28.40
N PRO A 168 -18.59 -12.10 29.03
CA PRO A 168 -18.58 -11.95 30.48
C PRO A 168 -19.92 -12.27 31.14
N THR A 169 -21.06 -11.97 30.50
CA THR A 169 -22.38 -12.21 31.09
C THR A 169 -22.92 -13.63 30.88
N ARG A 170 -22.31 -14.42 29.98
CA ARG A 170 -22.68 -15.84 29.77
C ARG A 170 -22.20 -16.71 30.94
N THR A 171 -22.92 -17.78 31.27
CA THR A 171 -22.60 -18.66 32.42
C THR A 171 -22.06 -20.02 32.01
N SER A 172 -22.33 -20.48 30.79
CA SER A 172 -21.75 -21.70 30.21
C SER A 172 -21.50 -21.53 28.72
N CYS A 173 -20.50 -22.22 28.20
CA CYS A 173 -20.14 -22.22 26.79
C CYS A 173 -19.67 -23.61 26.37
N TYR A 174 -20.12 -24.06 25.20
CA TYR A 174 -19.56 -25.19 24.47
C TYR A 174 -19.00 -24.69 23.14
N VAL A 175 -17.91 -25.29 22.68
CA VAL A 175 -17.51 -25.17 21.27
C VAL A 175 -18.04 -26.37 20.51
N ARG A 176 -18.80 -26.12 19.44
CA ARG A 176 -19.44 -27.15 18.64
C ARG A 176 -19.01 -26.97 17.20
N GLY A 177 -18.74 -28.07 16.51
CA GLY A 177 -18.23 -28.02 15.15
C GLY A 177 -18.26 -29.37 14.45
N THR A 178 -17.74 -29.42 13.23
CA THR A 178 -17.68 -30.67 12.45
C THR A 178 -16.90 -31.76 13.16
N PHE A 179 -15.84 -31.39 13.89
CA PHE A 179 -14.98 -32.31 14.67
C PHE A 179 -15.69 -33.06 15.80
N ASN A 180 -16.88 -32.62 16.23
CA ASN A 180 -17.68 -33.33 17.22
C ASN A 180 -19.13 -33.55 16.78
N ALA A 181 -19.39 -33.55 15.46
CA ALA A 181 -20.73 -33.65 14.89
C ALA A 181 -21.72 -32.65 15.51
N TRP A 182 -21.23 -31.46 15.85
CA TRP A 182 -21.96 -30.40 16.53
C TRP A 182 -22.56 -30.84 17.88
N ALA A 183 -21.97 -31.79 18.61
CA ALA A 183 -22.48 -32.27 19.91
C ALA A 183 -22.06 -31.40 21.10
N LEU A 184 -22.66 -31.61 22.29
CA LEU A 184 -22.33 -30.92 23.55
C LEU A 184 -21.15 -31.56 24.31
N THR A 185 -20.19 -32.13 23.59
CA THR A 185 -19.09 -32.91 24.19
C THR A 185 -17.88 -32.08 24.59
N ASN A 186 -17.82 -30.80 24.18
CA ASN A 186 -16.67 -29.92 24.41
C ASN A 186 -17.06 -28.63 25.17
N PRO A 187 -17.31 -28.71 26.49
CA PRO A 187 -17.53 -27.53 27.32
C PRO A 187 -16.23 -26.72 27.46
N LEU A 188 -16.35 -25.39 27.48
CA LEU A 188 -15.24 -24.48 27.78
C LEU A 188 -15.31 -24.03 29.24
N THR A 189 -14.14 -23.79 29.84
CA THR A 189 -14.02 -23.32 31.22
C THR A 189 -14.07 -21.80 31.27
N LYS A 190 -14.87 -21.23 32.17
CA LYS A 190 -14.90 -19.78 32.40
C LYS A 190 -13.68 -19.36 33.24
N VAL A 191 -12.86 -18.46 32.70
CA VAL A 191 -11.67 -17.88 33.34
C VAL A 191 -11.79 -16.35 33.25
N GLY A 192 -12.17 -15.72 34.36
CA GLY A 192 -12.54 -14.30 34.37
C GLY A 192 -13.73 -14.02 33.45
N GLU A 193 -13.56 -13.10 32.51
CA GLU A 193 -14.57 -12.72 31.51
C GLU A 193 -14.59 -13.61 30.24
N TYR A 194 -13.67 -14.58 30.17
CA TYR A 194 -13.46 -15.41 29.00
C TYR A 194 -13.90 -16.85 29.23
N PHE A 195 -14.31 -17.53 28.16
CA PHE A 195 -14.37 -18.99 28.12
C PHE A 195 -13.18 -19.51 27.34
N VAL A 196 -12.52 -20.53 27.85
CA VAL A 196 -11.30 -21.11 27.25
C VAL A 196 -11.28 -22.63 27.40
N GLY A 197 -10.74 -23.32 26.41
CA GLY A 197 -10.53 -24.77 26.49
C GLY A 197 -9.78 -25.33 25.28
N ARG A 198 -9.00 -26.39 25.53
CA ARG A 198 -8.35 -27.18 24.47
C ARG A 198 -9.25 -28.34 24.07
N VAL A 199 -9.52 -28.46 22.77
CA VAL A 199 -10.25 -29.59 22.19
C VAL A 199 -9.27 -30.44 21.38
N PRO A 200 -9.16 -31.75 21.66
CA PRO A 200 -8.27 -32.63 20.92
C PRO A 200 -8.81 -32.94 19.52
N ASN A 201 -7.91 -33.35 18.61
CA ASN A 201 -8.23 -33.88 17.29
C ASN A 201 -9.15 -32.99 16.46
N VAL A 202 -8.92 -31.68 16.48
CA VAL A 202 -9.63 -30.71 15.64
C VAL A 202 -8.82 -30.47 14.36
N PRO A 203 -9.30 -30.91 13.19
CA PRO A 203 -8.63 -30.64 11.92
C PRO A 203 -8.64 -29.16 11.56
N ASP A 204 -7.61 -28.73 10.82
CA ASP A 204 -7.62 -27.46 10.11
C ASP A 204 -8.84 -27.38 9.17
N ARG A 205 -9.39 -26.18 8.98
CA ARG A 205 -10.63 -25.92 8.22
C ARG A 205 -11.89 -26.60 8.78
N SER A 206 -11.89 -27.03 10.03
CA SER A 206 -13.13 -27.44 10.70
C SER A 206 -14.05 -26.25 10.96
N GLU A 207 -15.34 -26.41 10.69
CA GLU A 207 -16.34 -25.41 11.05
C GLU A 207 -16.67 -25.50 12.55
N TYR A 208 -16.90 -24.36 13.18
CA TYR A 208 -17.33 -24.27 14.57
C TYR A 208 -18.13 -23.01 14.89
N LYS A 209 -18.86 -23.06 16.01
CA LYS A 209 -19.50 -21.92 16.68
C LYS A 209 -19.46 -22.11 18.20
N TYR A 210 -19.66 -21.02 18.93
CA TYR A 210 -19.89 -21.07 20.37
C TYR A 210 -21.37 -21.28 20.65
N PHE A 211 -21.66 -22.12 21.64
CA PHE A 211 -23.00 -22.42 22.10
C PHE A 211 -23.12 -22.12 23.59
N PHE A 212 -23.78 -21.00 23.91
CA PHE A 212 -23.88 -20.47 25.25
C PHE A 212 -25.18 -20.86 25.94
N ASN A 213 -25.11 -21.02 27.27
CA ASN A 213 -26.27 -21.23 28.15
C ASN A 213 -27.25 -22.32 27.67
N ASN A 214 -26.72 -23.34 26.97
CA ASN A 214 -27.47 -24.43 26.36
C ASN A 214 -28.57 -24.03 25.36
N SER A 215 -28.55 -22.80 24.83
CA SER A 215 -29.63 -22.32 23.95
C SER A 215 -29.20 -21.34 22.86
N VAL A 216 -28.06 -20.64 23.01
CA VAL A 216 -27.70 -19.53 22.12
C VAL A 216 -26.48 -19.88 21.28
N TRP A 217 -26.59 -19.71 19.96
CA TRP A 217 -25.48 -19.89 19.03
C TRP A 217 -24.87 -18.56 18.64
N ASN A 218 -23.55 -18.46 18.76
CA ASN A 218 -22.81 -17.27 18.39
C ASN A 218 -21.59 -17.64 17.54
N THR A 219 -21.35 -16.84 16.51
CA THR A 219 -20.14 -16.90 15.69
C THR A 219 -18.93 -16.47 16.51
N ASP A 220 -17.73 -16.90 16.14
CA ASP A 220 -16.50 -16.41 16.78
C ASP A 220 -16.20 -14.96 16.30
N PRO A 221 -16.15 -13.95 17.19
CA PRO A 221 -15.82 -12.58 16.83
C PRO A 221 -14.45 -12.44 16.17
N ARG A 222 -13.49 -13.28 16.55
CA ARG A 222 -12.11 -13.29 16.05
C ARG A 222 -11.84 -14.49 15.13
N ALA A 223 -12.86 -14.96 14.42
CA ALA A 223 -12.69 -15.93 13.35
C ALA A 223 -11.71 -15.39 12.29
N ARG A 224 -10.75 -16.24 11.88
CA ARG A 224 -9.83 -15.94 10.76
C ARG A 224 -10.49 -16.13 9.39
N ALA A 225 -11.56 -16.92 9.34
CA ALA A 225 -12.38 -17.13 8.15
C ALA A 225 -13.79 -17.55 8.58
N LEU A 226 -14.77 -17.24 7.74
CA LEU A 226 -16.17 -17.59 7.92
C LEU A 226 -16.69 -18.48 6.79
N ASN A 227 -17.64 -19.34 7.11
CA ASN A 227 -18.59 -19.93 6.18
C ASN A 227 -19.95 -19.25 6.42
N VAL A 228 -20.31 -18.34 5.52
CA VAL A 228 -21.59 -17.61 5.59
C VAL A 228 -22.72 -18.30 4.82
N PHE A 229 -22.45 -19.46 4.21
CA PHE A 229 -23.45 -20.20 3.44
C PHE A 229 -24.72 -20.44 4.26
N GLY A 230 -25.87 -20.11 3.67
CA GLY A 230 -27.18 -20.26 4.30
C GLY A 230 -27.41 -19.39 5.54
N GLY A 231 -26.60 -18.34 5.76
CA GLY A 231 -26.70 -17.43 6.91
C GLY A 231 -26.19 -18.03 8.22
N GLY A 232 -25.45 -19.14 8.17
CA GLY A 232 -24.96 -19.84 9.36
C GLY A 232 -23.85 -19.08 10.10
N ASN A 233 -23.02 -18.33 9.36
CA ASN A 233 -21.83 -17.64 9.85
C ASN A 233 -20.96 -18.55 10.73
N ASN A 234 -20.71 -19.78 10.28
CA ASN A 234 -19.84 -20.71 10.99
C ASN A 234 -18.40 -20.22 10.87
N ALA A 235 -17.62 -20.24 11.95
CA ALA A 235 -16.21 -19.91 11.89
C ALA A 235 -15.40 -21.11 11.42
N TYR A 236 -14.28 -20.88 10.73
CA TYR A 236 -13.30 -21.91 10.41
C TYR A 236 -12.13 -21.87 11.39
N VAL A 237 -11.71 -23.05 11.84
CA VAL A 237 -10.36 -23.23 12.39
C VAL A 237 -9.38 -23.02 11.23
N GLU A 238 -8.44 -22.09 11.38
CA GLU A 238 -7.51 -21.73 10.33
C GLU A 238 -6.07 -21.78 10.86
N ASN A 239 -5.20 -22.57 10.23
CA ASN A 239 -3.78 -22.56 10.50
C ASN A 239 -3.11 -21.32 9.86
N PRO A 240 -2.66 -20.33 10.66
CA PRO A 240 -2.11 -19.09 10.12
C PRO A 240 -0.76 -19.27 9.42
N PHE A 241 -0.07 -20.39 9.65
CA PHE A 241 1.28 -20.68 9.12
C PHE A 241 1.28 -21.67 7.96
N ARG A 242 0.11 -21.99 7.38
CA ARG A 242 0.01 -22.93 6.25
C ARG A 242 0.62 -22.36 4.97
N TYR A 243 0.41 -21.06 4.70
CA TYR A 243 0.98 -20.38 3.54
C TYR A 243 2.49 -20.17 3.67
N SER A 244 3.23 -20.41 2.59
CA SER A 244 4.67 -20.15 2.50
C SER A 244 4.93 -18.89 1.67
N TRP A 245 5.42 -17.83 2.32
CA TRP A 245 5.68 -16.53 1.70
C TRP A 245 6.92 -16.54 0.78
N GLY A 246 6.82 -15.84 -0.35
CA GLY A 246 7.92 -15.60 -1.30
C GLY A 246 8.45 -14.15 -1.28
N ASP A 247 8.07 -13.34 -0.30
CA ASP A 247 8.30 -11.89 -0.25
C ASP A 247 9.54 -11.47 0.56
N SER A 248 10.44 -12.40 0.90
CA SER A 248 11.62 -12.13 1.74
C SER A 248 12.54 -10.98 1.28
N ASN A 249 12.54 -10.64 -0.02
CA ASN A 249 13.34 -9.54 -0.59
C ASN A 249 12.53 -8.25 -0.80
N PHE A 250 11.24 -8.25 -0.48
CA PHE A 250 10.39 -7.09 -0.65
C PHE A 250 10.78 -6.01 0.36
N THR A 251 10.71 -4.77 -0.09
CA THR A 251 10.84 -3.59 0.77
C THR A 251 9.79 -2.59 0.30
N ILE A 252 9.07 -2.03 1.27
CA ILE A 252 8.06 -1.01 0.99
C ILE A 252 8.74 0.16 0.25
N PRO A 253 8.20 0.60 -0.89
CA PRO A 253 8.74 1.78 -1.57
C PRO A 253 8.73 2.98 -0.64
N ASN A 254 9.74 3.84 -0.77
CA ASN A 254 9.78 5.11 -0.03
C ASN A 254 8.47 5.86 -0.26
N TRP A 255 7.81 6.31 0.82
CA TRP A 255 6.52 6.99 0.77
C TRP A 255 6.53 8.20 -0.18
N ASP A 256 7.67 8.88 -0.28
CA ASP A 256 7.89 10.03 -1.15
C ASP A 256 7.81 9.70 -2.66
N LYS A 257 7.91 8.41 -3.00
CA LYS A 257 7.87 7.87 -4.36
C LYS A 257 6.68 6.94 -4.60
N LEU A 258 5.70 6.90 -3.70
CA LEU A 258 4.50 6.11 -3.92
C LEU A 258 3.69 6.66 -5.10
N VAL A 259 3.09 5.73 -5.83
CA VAL A 259 2.04 5.93 -6.82
C VAL A 259 1.00 4.86 -6.53
N VAL A 260 -0.13 5.30 -5.99
CA VAL A 260 -1.17 4.42 -5.46
C VAL A 260 -2.22 4.15 -6.52
N TYR A 261 -2.64 2.90 -6.64
CA TYR A 261 -3.71 2.45 -7.53
C TYR A 261 -4.85 1.87 -6.70
N GLN A 262 -6.03 2.47 -6.77
CA GLN A 262 -7.19 1.97 -6.04
C GLN A 262 -7.92 0.90 -6.83
N LEU A 263 -8.23 -0.25 -6.21
CA LEU A 263 -8.98 -1.32 -6.85
C LEU A 263 -10.00 -2.00 -5.94
N HIS A 264 -10.99 -2.62 -6.57
CA HIS A 264 -12.01 -3.46 -5.93
C HIS A 264 -11.89 -4.90 -6.42
N ILE A 265 -11.65 -5.84 -5.49
CA ILE A 265 -11.35 -7.25 -5.80
C ILE A 265 -12.42 -7.88 -6.70
N GLY A 266 -13.70 -7.68 -6.38
CA GLY A 266 -14.79 -8.36 -7.06
C GLY A 266 -15.04 -7.93 -8.51
N THR A 267 -14.56 -6.74 -8.91
CA THR A 267 -14.83 -6.14 -10.24
C THR A 267 -13.57 -5.84 -11.04
N PHE A 268 -12.38 -6.08 -10.48
CA PHE A 268 -11.11 -5.79 -11.14
C PHE A 268 -10.77 -6.76 -12.28
N ALA A 269 -11.20 -8.01 -12.25
CA ALA A 269 -10.71 -9.03 -13.19
C ALA A 269 -11.80 -9.68 -14.03
N GLY A 270 -11.40 -10.22 -15.19
CA GLY A 270 -12.08 -11.28 -15.95
C GLY A 270 -13.15 -10.88 -16.97
N TYR A 271 -13.52 -9.59 -17.06
CA TYR A 271 -14.35 -9.09 -18.17
C TYR A 271 -13.46 -8.63 -19.34
N ASN A 272 -13.63 -9.27 -20.52
CA ASN A 272 -12.79 -9.10 -21.72
C ASN A 272 -11.28 -9.19 -21.45
N ASP A 273 -10.90 -10.05 -20.51
CA ASP A 273 -9.58 -10.04 -19.93
C ASP A 273 -8.58 -10.93 -20.69
N PRO A 274 -7.44 -10.38 -21.14
CA PRO A 274 -6.43 -11.15 -21.86
C PRO A 274 -5.76 -12.23 -20.99
N ALA A 275 -5.85 -12.12 -19.65
CA ALA A 275 -5.39 -13.15 -18.72
C ALA A 275 -6.41 -14.29 -18.52
N GLY A 276 -7.54 -14.25 -19.24
CA GLY A 276 -8.61 -15.25 -19.20
C GLY A 276 -9.83 -14.80 -18.39
N SER A 277 -10.97 -15.42 -18.67
CA SER A 277 -12.20 -15.19 -17.89
C SER A 277 -12.03 -15.70 -16.46
N THR A 278 -12.66 -15.00 -15.52
CA THR A 278 -12.71 -15.39 -14.10
C THR A 278 -14.16 -15.46 -13.65
N SER A 279 -14.43 -16.21 -12.57
CA SER A 279 -15.74 -16.17 -11.90
C SER A 279 -16.10 -14.75 -11.48
N PHE A 280 -17.40 -14.53 -11.26
CA PHE A 280 -17.90 -13.28 -10.70
C PHE A 280 -18.52 -13.55 -9.32
N PRO A 281 -18.18 -12.75 -8.28
CA PRO A 281 -17.10 -11.76 -8.27
C PRO A 281 -15.71 -12.39 -8.53
N SER A 282 -14.75 -11.61 -9.01
CA SER A 282 -13.35 -12.07 -9.05
C SER A 282 -12.78 -12.19 -7.63
N GLY A 283 -11.73 -13.00 -7.47
CA GLY A 283 -11.14 -13.30 -6.18
C GLY A 283 -9.72 -12.78 -5.98
N PHE A 284 -9.15 -13.02 -4.80
CA PHE A 284 -7.81 -12.58 -4.42
C PHE A 284 -6.73 -13.06 -5.40
N ARG A 285 -6.80 -14.33 -5.84
CA ARG A 285 -5.88 -14.88 -6.84
C ARG A 285 -5.94 -14.15 -8.17
N ASP A 286 -7.13 -13.70 -8.58
CA ASP A 286 -7.29 -12.99 -9.85
C ASP A 286 -6.55 -11.65 -9.84
N VAL A 287 -6.62 -10.91 -8.73
CA VAL A 287 -5.83 -9.68 -8.53
C VAL A 287 -4.34 -10.01 -8.52
N GLY A 288 -3.91 -11.01 -7.74
CA GLY A 288 -2.50 -11.42 -7.66
C GLY A 288 -1.90 -11.83 -9.02
N ASN A 289 -2.68 -12.49 -9.86
CA ASN A 289 -2.27 -12.89 -11.22
C ASN A 289 -2.08 -11.70 -12.18
N ARG A 290 -2.54 -10.49 -11.80
CA ARG A 290 -2.40 -9.25 -12.57
C ARG A 290 -1.35 -8.30 -11.99
N ALA A 291 -0.57 -8.72 -11.00
CA ALA A 291 0.52 -7.92 -10.43
C ALA A 291 1.52 -7.42 -11.49
N ALA A 292 1.84 -8.23 -12.51
CA ALA A 292 2.72 -7.83 -13.61
C ALA A 292 2.15 -6.69 -14.45
N HIS A 293 0.83 -6.60 -14.60
CA HIS A 293 0.19 -5.48 -15.30
C HIS A 293 0.30 -4.18 -14.51
N LEU A 294 0.07 -4.23 -13.20
CA LEU A 294 0.23 -3.07 -12.32
C LEU A 294 1.69 -2.60 -12.31
N ALA A 295 2.64 -3.53 -12.23
CA ALA A 295 4.07 -3.20 -12.34
C ALA A 295 4.42 -2.59 -13.71
N GLN A 296 3.82 -3.09 -14.79
CA GLN A 296 3.96 -2.53 -16.14
C GLN A 296 3.42 -1.09 -16.23
N LEU A 297 2.29 -0.80 -15.58
CA LEU A 297 1.73 0.57 -15.48
C LEU A 297 2.68 1.52 -14.71
N GLY A 298 3.54 0.96 -13.86
CA GLY A 298 4.52 1.71 -13.09
C GLY A 298 4.03 2.11 -11.70
N VAL A 299 2.87 1.62 -11.27
CA VAL A 299 2.40 1.76 -9.88
C VAL A 299 3.24 0.88 -8.96
N ASN A 300 3.44 1.33 -7.72
CA ASN A 300 4.24 0.61 -6.72
C ASN A 300 3.48 0.45 -5.40
N CYS A 301 2.21 0.79 -5.38
CA CYS A 301 1.31 0.63 -4.25
C CYS A 301 -0.11 0.40 -4.78
N VAL A 302 -0.82 -0.55 -4.19
CA VAL A 302 -2.27 -0.70 -4.39
C VAL A 302 -2.99 -0.38 -3.09
N GLN A 303 -4.09 0.36 -3.18
CA GLN A 303 -5.06 0.48 -2.11
C GLN A 303 -6.27 -0.35 -2.49
N VAL A 304 -6.57 -1.37 -1.70
CA VAL A 304 -7.66 -2.29 -1.98
C VAL A 304 -8.86 -1.88 -1.15
N CYS A 305 -10.02 -1.72 -1.80
CA CYS A 305 -11.30 -1.55 -1.11
C CYS A 305 -11.49 -2.66 -0.05
N PRO A 306 -12.28 -2.43 1.00
CA PRO A 306 -12.35 -3.34 2.12
C PRO A 306 -12.66 -4.78 1.69
N TRP A 307 -11.85 -5.73 2.17
CA TRP A 307 -12.04 -7.16 1.88
C TRP A 307 -12.56 -7.95 3.06
N MET A 308 -12.98 -7.27 4.13
CA MET A 308 -13.58 -7.91 5.29
C MET A 308 -14.94 -8.50 4.88
N GLU A 309 -15.31 -9.62 5.50
CA GLU A 309 -16.60 -10.28 5.26
C GLU A 309 -17.78 -9.30 5.45
N PHE A 310 -18.71 -9.34 4.49
CA PHE A 310 -19.89 -8.47 4.45
C PHE A 310 -21.17 -9.29 4.13
N PRO A 311 -22.38 -8.71 4.27
CA PRO A 311 -23.61 -9.40 3.93
C PRO A 311 -23.74 -9.65 2.42
N GLY A 312 -24.12 -10.88 2.06
CA GLY A 312 -24.38 -11.28 0.68
C GLY A 312 -23.11 -11.57 -0.12
N ASP A 313 -23.28 -11.76 -1.44
CA ASP A 313 -22.16 -12.14 -2.33
C ASP A 313 -21.44 -10.92 -2.96
N LEU A 314 -22.06 -9.73 -2.89
CA LEU A 314 -21.62 -8.53 -3.61
C LEU A 314 -21.72 -7.30 -2.71
N SER A 315 -20.58 -6.66 -2.46
CA SER A 315 -20.49 -5.37 -1.79
C SER A 315 -19.20 -4.67 -2.22
N ALA A 316 -19.14 -3.35 -2.06
CA ALA A 316 -17.89 -2.59 -2.13
C ALA A 316 -17.00 -2.81 -0.89
N GLY A 317 -17.51 -3.51 0.14
CA GLY A 317 -16.80 -3.88 1.36
C GLY A 317 -17.01 -2.94 2.54
N TYR A 318 -17.61 -1.77 2.33
CA TYR A 318 -17.76 -0.73 3.37
C TYR A 318 -18.85 -1.01 4.41
N ASN A 319 -19.44 -2.20 4.42
CA ASN A 319 -20.44 -2.66 5.41
C ASN A 319 -20.00 -3.97 6.07
N PRO A 320 -18.86 -4.00 6.79
CA PRO A 320 -18.33 -5.23 7.36
C PRO A 320 -19.27 -5.81 8.43
N ILE A 321 -19.30 -7.14 8.53
CA ILE A 321 -19.89 -7.86 9.68
C ILE A 321 -18.83 -8.36 10.66
N THR A 322 -17.54 -8.27 10.30
CA THR A 322 -16.38 -8.57 11.15
C THR A 322 -15.15 -7.81 10.66
N GLN A 323 -14.18 -7.58 11.55
CA GLN A 323 -12.90 -6.95 11.22
C GLN A 323 -11.76 -7.96 10.99
N TRP A 324 -12.05 -9.27 11.08
CA TRP A 324 -11.04 -10.34 11.18
C TRP A 324 -11.03 -11.33 10.02
N SER A 325 -12.17 -11.58 9.39
CA SER A 325 -12.27 -12.56 8.32
C SER A 325 -12.25 -11.87 6.96
N PRO A 326 -11.42 -12.34 6.01
CA PRO A 326 -11.54 -11.94 4.62
C PRO A 326 -12.85 -12.50 4.04
N GLU A 327 -13.41 -11.78 3.06
CA GLU A 327 -14.62 -12.10 2.33
C GLU A 327 -14.53 -13.48 1.67
N TRP A 328 -15.39 -14.40 2.10
CA TRP A 328 -15.36 -15.80 1.70
C TRP A 328 -15.51 -15.98 0.18
N LYS A 329 -16.27 -15.08 -0.48
CA LYS A 329 -16.51 -15.16 -1.92
C LYS A 329 -15.27 -14.80 -2.74
N TYR A 330 -14.37 -14.00 -2.18
CA TYR A 330 -13.10 -13.64 -2.82
C TYR A 330 -12.04 -14.74 -2.69
N GLY A 331 -12.19 -15.67 -1.75
CA GLY A 331 -11.33 -16.83 -1.59
C GLY A 331 -10.95 -17.09 -0.13
N THR A 332 -9.98 -17.98 0.06
CA THR A 332 -9.49 -18.33 1.40
C THR A 332 -8.49 -17.30 1.94
N PRO A 333 -8.19 -17.31 3.25
CA PRO A 333 -7.08 -16.53 3.80
C PRO A 333 -5.75 -16.74 3.07
N ASP A 334 -5.45 -17.97 2.62
CA ASP A 334 -4.23 -18.25 1.85
C ASP A 334 -4.27 -17.65 0.44
N ASP A 335 -5.45 -17.47 -0.16
CA ASP A 335 -5.60 -16.79 -1.44
C ASP A 335 -5.35 -15.28 -1.31
N LEU A 336 -5.75 -14.68 -0.18
CA LEU A 336 -5.37 -13.30 0.16
C LEU A 336 -3.85 -13.18 0.38
N LYS A 337 -3.23 -14.12 1.13
CA LYS A 337 -1.76 -14.16 1.27
C LYS A 337 -1.07 -14.31 -0.09
N TYR A 338 -1.61 -15.13 -0.99
CA TYR A 338 -1.12 -15.25 -2.37
C TYR A 338 -1.19 -13.93 -3.15
N MET A 339 -2.29 -13.18 -3.05
CA MET A 339 -2.43 -11.88 -3.71
C MET A 339 -1.34 -10.91 -3.25
N ILE A 340 -1.18 -10.77 -1.94
CA ILE A 340 -0.20 -9.85 -1.33
C ILE A 340 1.22 -10.28 -1.71
N ASP A 341 1.55 -11.57 -1.59
CA ASP A 341 2.86 -12.12 -1.94
C ASP A 341 3.20 -11.86 -3.42
N LYS A 342 2.23 -12.00 -4.34
CA LYS A 342 2.45 -11.71 -5.76
C LYS A 342 2.65 -10.22 -6.04
N LEU A 343 1.98 -9.33 -5.31
CA LEU A 343 2.20 -7.89 -5.40
C LEU A 343 3.60 -7.52 -4.86
N HIS A 344 3.98 -8.07 -3.70
CA HIS A 344 5.30 -7.90 -3.11
C HIS A 344 6.43 -8.37 -4.03
N GLN A 345 6.28 -9.55 -4.65
CA GLN A 345 7.24 -10.08 -5.64
C GLN A 345 7.40 -9.17 -6.88
N ASN A 346 6.44 -8.28 -7.14
CA ASN A 346 6.50 -7.28 -8.20
C ASN A 346 6.86 -5.86 -7.68
N GLY A 347 7.28 -5.74 -6.43
CA GLY A 347 7.67 -4.46 -5.82
C GLY A 347 6.48 -3.52 -5.56
N ILE A 348 5.29 -4.07 -5.37
CA ILE A 348 4.04 -3.33 -5.13
C ILE A 348 3.62 -3.53 -3.68
N ALA A 349 3.52 -2.44 -2.94
CA ALA A 349 2.96 -2.43 -1.59
C ALA A 349 1.44 -2.59 -1.58
N VAL A 350 0.87 -3.13 -0.51
CA VAL A 350 -0.58 -3.33 -0.35
C VAL A 350 -1.11 -2.56 0.85
N LEU A 351 -2.02 -1.61 0.60
CA LEU A 351 -2.79 -0.92 1.63
C LEU A 351 -4.19 -1.52 1.72
N LEU A 352 -4.64 -1.80 2.94
CA LEU A 352 -6.00 -2.21 3.22
C LEU A 352 -6.85 -0.98 3.59
N ASP A 353 -8.01 -0.83 2.99
CA ASP A 353 -9.01 0.13 3.43
C ASP A 353 -9.77 -0.41 4.66
N LEU A 354 -9.67 0.31 5.79
CA LEU A 354 -10.24 -0.06 7.09
C LEU A 354 -11.54 0.70 7.36
N VAL A 355 -12.57 -0.05 7.77
CA VAL A 355 -13.88 0.51 8.12
C VAL A 355 -14.19 0.18 9.58
N TRP A 356 -13.79 1.08 10.46
CA TRP A 356 -14.03 0.95 11.90
C TRP A 356 -15.21 1.76 12.39
N ASN A 357 -15.64 2.76 11.61
CA ASN A 357 -16.60 3.76 12.05
C ASN A 357 -18.02 3.19 12.27
N HIS A 358 -18.35 2.05 11.65
CA HIS A 358 -19.62 1.34 11.85
C HIS A 358 -19.51 -0.16 11.54
N PHE A 359 -20.58 -0.90 11.86
CA PHE A 359 -20.84 -2.25 11.35
C PHE A 359 -22.11 -2.25 10.50
N SER A 360 -22.23 -3.26 9.64
CA SER A 360 -23.47 -3.51 8.91
C SER A 360 -24.68 -3.59 9.85
N SER A 361 -25.81 -3.06 9.40
CA SER A 361 -27.11 -3.20 10.10
C SER A 361 -27.75 -4.57 9.86
N THR A 362 -27.31 -5.31 8.84
CA THR A 362 -27.75 -6.67 8.53
C THR A 362 -26.64 -7.68 8.76
N ASP A 363 -27.01 -8.90 9.19
CA ASP A 363 -26.10 -10.04 9.44
C ASP A 363 -24.97 -9.80 10.47
N ASN A 364 -25.05 -8.70 11.21
CA ASN A 364 -24.13 -8.36 12.28
C ASN A 364 -24.33 -9.27 13.49
N PHE A 365 -23.52 -10.33 13.55
CA PHE A 365 -23.57 -11.33 14.61
C PHE A 365 -22.97 -10.86 15.95
N LEU A 366 -22.39 -9.65 16.03
CA LEU A 366 -21.91 -9.06 17.28
C LEU A 366 -23.04 -8.40 18.09
N TRP A 367 -24.22 -8.24 17.49
CA TRP A 367 -25.40 -7.73 18.19
C TRP A 367 -25.86 -8.70 19.28
N ASN A 368 -26.14 -8.18 20.47
CA ASN A 368 -26.55 -8.93 21.66
C ASN A 368 -25.64 -10.15 21.98
N TYR A 369 -24.34 -10.03 21.67
CA TYR A 369 -23.43 -11.17 21.57
C TYR A 369 -23.43 -12.06 22.82
N ASP A 370 -23.19 -11.46 23.98
CA ASP A 370 -23.08 -12.20 25.23
C ASP A 370 -24.40 -12.25 26.01
N GLY A 371 -25.52 -11.83 25.40
CA GLY A 371 -26.81 -11.68 26.07
C GLY A 371 -27.07 -10.24 26.52
N THR A 372 -26.10 -9.35 26.29
CA THR A 372 -26.23 -7.91 26.32
C THR A 372 -25.64 -7.31 25.03
N GLN A 373 -25.84 -6.00 24.81
CA GLN A 373 -25.23 -5.29 23.69
C GLN A 373 -23.74 -4.99 23.89
N ILE A 374 -22.95 -5.92 24.41
CA ILE A 374 -21.60 -5.62 24.91
C ILE A 374 -20.61 -5.00 23.90
N TYR A 375 -20.81 -5.23 22.59
CA TYR A 375 -20.00 -4.62 21.53
C TYR A 375 -20.48 -3.23 21.08
N PHE A 376 -21.68 -2.82 21.49
CA PHE A 376 -22.36 -1.60 21.06
C PHE A 376 -22.91 -0.84 22.28
N ASP A 377 -23.38 0.38 22.10
CA ASP A 377 -24.02 1.11 23.19
C ASP A 377 -25.53 0.86 23.23
N THR A 378 -26.15 1.10 24.39
CA THR A 378 -27.60 1.05 24.56
C THR A 378 -28.08 2.37 25.20
N PRO A 379 -28.74 3.26 24.43
CA PRO A 379 -29.06 3.16 23.00
C PRO A 379 -27.81 3.20 22.10
N SER A 380 -27.91 2.69 20.87
CA SER A 380 -26.81 2.70 19.92
C SER A 380 -26.46 4.11 19.46
N VAL A 381 -25.18 4.32 19.14
CA VAL A 381 -24.70 5.53 18.45
C VAL A 381 -24.67 5.23 16.96
N GLU A 382 -25.50 5.93 16.19
CA GLU A 382 -25.67 5.70 14.76
C GLU A 382 -24.76 6.60 13.91
N THR A 383 -24.20 6.02 12.86
CA THR A 383 -23.62 6.73 11.72
C THR A 383 -24.58 6.67 10.52
N PRO A 384 -24.32 7.35 9.39
CA PRO A 384 -25.14 7.21 8.19
C PRO A 384 -25.23 5.77 7.64
N TRP A 385 -24.31 4.87 8.00
CA TRP A 385 -24.20 3.53 7.43
C TRP A 385 -24.47 2.38 8.41
N GLY A 386 -24.57 2.68 9.71
CA GLY A 386 -24.88 1.71 10.75
C GLY A 386 -24.36 2.11 12.13
N SER A 387 -24.59 1.24 13.11
CA SER A 387 -24.20 1.49 14.50
C SER A 387 -22.68 1.44 14.67
N GLN A 388 -22.16 2.39 15.43
CA GLN A 388 -20.77 2.41 15.88
C GLN A 388 -20.58 1.47 17.07
N ALA A 389 -19.46 0.75 17.09
CA ALA A 389 -19.10 -0.10 18.22
C ALA A 389 -18.73 0.72 19.47
N ASN A 390 -18.86 0.12 20.64
CA ASN A 390 -18.54 0.75 21.92
C ASN A 390 -17.02 0.80 22.15
N PHE A 391 -16.33 1.75 21.52
CA PHE A 391 -14.88 1.90 21.65
C PHE A 391 -14.42 2.23 23.08
N GLY A 392 -15.33 2.67 23.96
CA GLY A 392 -15.03 2.96 25.36
C GLY A 392 -14.76 1.72 26.20
N THR A 393 -15.23 0.55 25.74
CA THR A 393 -15.01 -0.72 26.42
C THR A 393 -13.64 -1.32 26.02
N PRO A 394 -12.70 -1.56 26.95
CA PRO A 394 -11.34 -2.00 26.60
C PRO A 394 -11.28 -3.24 25.72
N ALA A 395 -12.10 -4.26 25.97
CA ALA A 395 -12.12 -5.48 25.16
C ALA A 395 -12.66 -5.26 23.73
N VAL A 396 -13.53 -4.25 23.53
CA VAL A 396 -14.00 -3.82 22.21
C VAL A 396 -12.90 -3.01 21.52
N ALA A 397 -12.23 -2.09 22.21
CA ALA A 397 -11.07 -1.39 21.66
C ALA A 397 -9.96 -2.39 21.24
N ASP A 398 -9.70 -3.42 22.04
CA ASP A 398 -8.77 -4.52 21.72
C ASP A 398 -9.23 -5.33 20.50
N TYR A 399 -10.54 -5.50 20.29
CA TYR A 399 -11.05 -6.18 19.11
C TYR A 399 -10.62 -5.48 17.81
N PHE A 400 -10.63 -4.14 17.78
CA PHE A 400 -10.18 -3.35 16.63
C PHE A 400 -8.66 -3.22 16.56
N ALA A 401 -8.00 -2.83 17.66
CA ALA A 401 -6.54 -2.69 17.67
C ALA A 401 -5.84 -4.00 17.34
N HIS A 402 -6.33 -5.15 17.82
CA HIS A 402 -5.74 -6.42 17.47
C HIS A 402 -6.07 -6.89 16.04
N SER A 403 -7.17 -6.42 15.43
CA SER A 403 -7.45 -6.75 14.03
C SER A 403 -6.44 -6.08 13.09
N SER A 404 -6.03 -4.83 13.35
CA SER A 404 -4.94 -4.19 12.59
C SER A 404 -3.63 -4.94 12.78
N HIS A 405 -3.27 -5.31 14.01
CA HIS A 405 -2.07 -6.10 14.28
C HIS A 405 -2.08 -7.43 13.51
N TYR A 406 -3.24 -8.08 13.43
CA TYR A 406 -3.44 -9.32 12.69
C TYR A 406 -3.14 -9.15 11.19
N TRP A 407 -3.69 -8.12 10.55
CA TRP A 407 -3.44 -7.84 9.13
C TRP A 407 -1.96 -7.49 8.85
N PHE A 408 -1.30 -6.71 9.72
CA PHE A 408 0.13 -6.44 9.58
C PHE A 408 0.99 -7.69 9.76
N GLN A 409 0.69 -8.52 10.76
CA GLN A 409 1.57 -9.60 11.19
C GLN A 409 1.37 -10.90 10.41
N GLU A 410 0.13 -11.25 10.08
CA GLU A 410 -0.22 -12.52 9.44
C GLU A 410 -0.35 -12.40 7.91
N PHE A 411 -0.79 -11.24 7.41
CA PHE A 411 -1.02 -10.99 5.98
C PHE A 411 0.00 -10.05 5.35
N HIS A 412 0.93 -9.50 6.13
CA HIS A 412 2.01 -8.64 5.65
C HIS A 412 1.52 -7.35 4.95
N VAL A 413 0.33 -6.84 5.27
CA VAL A 413 -0.17 -5.56 4.73
C VAL A 413 0.86 -4.43 5.00
N ASP A 414 0.97 -3.47 4.08
CA ASP A 414 1.97 -2.39 4.10
C ASP A 414 1.49 -1.07 4.71
N GLY A 415 0.20 -1.00 5.00
CA GLY A 415 -0.41 0.17 5.59
C GLY A 415 -1.92 0.14 5.49
N TYR A 416 -2.54 1.21 5.95
CA TYR A 416 -3.98 1.36 5.91
C TYR A 416 -4.39 2.69 5.31
N ARG A 417 -5.52 2.69 4.62
CA ARG A 417 -6.38 3.87 4.53
C ARG A 417 -7.54 3.63 5.49
N MET A 418 -7.89 4.59 6.33
CA MET A 418 -9.05 4.49 7.21
C MET A 418 -10.19 5.32 6.62
N ASP A 419 -11.30 4.65 6.40
CA ASP A 419 -12.54 5.24 5.91
C ASP A 419 -13.21 6.11 6.97
N ALA A 420 -13.69 7.27 6.52
CA ALA A 420 -14.57 8.18 7.21
C ALA A 420 -14.15 8.46 8.66
N THR A 421 -12.90 8.90 8.86
CA THR A 421 -12.34 9.13 10.20
C THR A 421 -13.11 10.17 11.00
N ALA A 422 -13.80 11.10 10.32
CA ALA A 422 -14.71 12.07 10.95
C ALA A 422 -15.91 11.39 11.64
N TYR A 423 -16.22 10.14 11.29
CA TYR A 423 -17.25 9.31 11.91
C TYR A 423 -16.68 8.29 12.91
N MET A 424 -15.38 8.33 13.19
CA MET A 424 -14.83 7.62 14.36
C MET A 424 -15.12 8.37 15.66
N ASN A 425 -15.27 9.70 15.61
CA ASN A 425 -15.46 10.53 16.78
C ASN A 425 -16.83 11.28 16.88
N PRO A 426 -18.00 10.66 16.56
CA PRO A 426 -19.30 11.30 16.72
C PRO A 426 -19.83 11.19 18.17
N GLY A 427 -20.63 12.17 18.57
CA GLY A 427 -21.46 12.11 19.77
C GLY A 427 -20.70 11.77 21.06
N THR A 428 -21.23 10.82 21.83
CA THR A 428 -20.64 10.37 23.12
C THR A 428 -19.36 9.56 22.95
N HIS A 429 -19.07 9.05 21.75
CA HIS A 429 -17.87 8.25 21.46
C HIS A 429 -16.71 9.08 20.91
N ALA A 430 -16.87 10.40 20.83
CA ALA A 430 -15.85 11.28 20.29
C ALA A 430 -14.46 11.04 20.90
N ALA A 431 -14.39 10.93 22.22
CA ALA A 431 -13.13 10.71 22.93
C ALA A 431 -12.57 9.29 22.72
N SER A 432 -13.42 8.26 22.79
CA SER A 432 -12.99 6.86 22.68
C SER A 432 -12.57 6.49 21.27
N GLY A 433 -13.28 6.97 20.24
CA GLY A 433 -12.89 6.79 18.85
C GLY A 433 -11.61 7.54 18.48
N TRP A 434 -11.42 8.77 18.97
CA TRP A 434 -10.16 9.49 18.81
C TRP A 434 -9.00 8.75 19.49
N ALA A 435 -9.20 8.27 20.72
CA ALA A 435 -8.21 7.48 21.46
C ALA A 435 -7.86 6.17 20.73
N LEU A 436 -8.84 5.51 20.09
CA LEU A 436 -8.61 4.30 19.31
C LEU A 436 -7.76 4.57 18.05
N MET A 437 -8.01 5.69 17.35
CA MET A 437 -7.15 6.13 16.25
C MET A 437 -5.72 6.45 16.71
N GLN A 438 -5.57 7.11 17.86
CA GLN A 438 -4.25 7.36 18.46
C GLN A 438 -3.54 6.05 18.82
N ARG A 439 -4.26 5.09 19.39
CA ARG A 439 -3.73 3.77 19.71
C ARG A 439 -3.22 3.05 18.47
N LEU A 440 -4.01 2.99 17.39
CA LEU A 440 -3.59 2.41 16.11
C LEU A 440 -2.26 3.01 15.65
N ASN A 441 -2.16 4.34 15.60
CA ASN A 441 -0.98 5.01 15.08
C ASN A 441 0.24 4.88 16.01
N ASN A 442 0.05 4.89 17.33
CA ASN A 442 1.13 4.69 18.30
C ASN A 442 1.68 3.27 18.27
N GLU A 443 0.81 2.26 18.28
CA GLU A 443 1.21 0.85 18.22
C GLU A 443 1.86 0.54 16.86
N LYS A 444 1.34 1.12 15.77
CA LYS A 444 1.98 1.09 14.45
C LYS A 444 3.37 1.72 14.48
N TYR A 445 3.53 2.92 15.05
CA TYR A 445 4.83 3.59 15.09
C TYR A 445 5.86 2.74 15.87
N ASN A 446 5.48 2.20 17.02
CA ASN A 446 6.38 1.41 17.87
C ASN A 446 6.79 0.07 17.25
N ARG A 447 5.98 -0.51 16.35
CA ARG A 447 6.17 -1.89 15.88
C ARG A 447 6.39 -2.05 14.38
N TRP A 448 5.88 -1.10 13.60
CA TRP A 448 5.74 -1.13 12.14
C TRP A 448 5.97 0.26 11.54
N ALA A 449 7.03 0.96 11.97
CA ALA A 449 7.33 2.34 11.59
C ALA A 449 7.52 2.57 10.07
N ASP A 450 7.78 1.52 9.29
CA ASP A 450 7.83 1.55 7.82
C ASP A 450 6.47 1.51 7.14
N LYS A 451 5.40 1.17 7.87
CA LYS A 451 4.02 1.09 7.37
C LYS A 451 3.35 2.46 7.40
N ILE A 452 2.55 2.75 6.37
CA ILE A 452 1.85 4.03 6.24
C ILE A 452 0.40 3.95 6.71
N THR A 453 -0.11 4.97 7.37
CA THR A 453 -1.54 5.13 7.69
C THR A 453 -2.08 6.42 7.09
N ILE A 454 -3.18 6.30 6.35
CA ILE A 454 -3.80 7.37 5.59
C ILE A 454 -5.23 7.55 6.12
N ALA A 455 -5.65 8.77 6.39
CA ALA A 455 -7.03 9.06 6.79
C ALA A 455 -7.84 9.62 5.63
N GLU A 456 -9.07 9.14 5.45
CA GLU A 456 -10.09 9.92 4.79
C GLU A 456 -10.86 10.71 5.84
N ASN A 457 -10.54 12.00 5.95
CA ASN A 457 -11.23 12.94 6.81
C ASN A 457 -11.80 14.07 5.96
N LEU A 458 -13.10 14.04 5.68
CA LEU A 458 -13.80 15.06 4.92
C LEU A 458 -14.83 15.80 5.80
N PRO A 459 -14.80 17.15 5.88
CA PRO A 459 -13.77 18.04 5.36
C PRO A 459 -12.41 17.85 6.06
N ASN A 460 -11.31 18.28 5.42
CA ASN A 460 -9.97 18.11 5.96
C ASN A 460 -9.83 18.65 7.40
N ASN A 461 -9.14 17.87 8.25
CA ASN A 461 -8.81 18.25 9.62
C ASN A 461 -7.31 18.03 9.86
N GLU A 462 -6.58 19.12 10.14
CA GLU A 462 -5.13 19.10 10.35
C GLU A 462 -4.71 18.20 11.53
N TRP A 463 -5.56 18.10 12.56
CA TRP A 463 -5.27 17.31 13.76
C TRP A 463 -5.22 15.80 13.51
N VAL A 464 -5.80 15.33 12.41
CA VAL A 464 -5.78 13.90 12.07
C VAL A 464 -4.37 13.41 11.74
N SER A 465 -3.59 14.22 11.02
CA SER A 465 -2.20 13.91 10.63
C SER A 465 -1.13 14.45 11.59
N MET A 466 -1.55 15.04 12.71
CA MET A 466 -0.65 15.55 13.75
C MET A 466 -0.18 14.44 14.70
N PRO A 467 1.04 14.54 15.27
CA PRO A 467 1.52 13.59 16.27
C PRO A 467 0.57 13.44 17.46
N THR A 468 0.42 12.21 17.94
CA THR A 468 -0.43 11.86 19.09
C THR A 468 0.02 12.53 20.38
N ALA A 469 1.34 12.71 20.56
CA ALA A 469 1.92 13.44 21.70
C ALA A 469 1.45 14.90 21.78
N GLY A 470 1.06 15.49 20.65
CA GLY A 470 0.48 16.83 20.59
C GLY A 470 -1.05 16.86 20.67
N GLY A 471 -1.70 15.71 20.82
CA GLY A 471 -3.17 15.56 20.80
C GLY A 471 -3.77 15.21 19.44
N GLY A 472 -2.96 15.08 18.38
CA GLY A 472 -3.42 14.64 17.06
C GLY A 472 -3.81 13.15 17.02
N ALA A 473 -4.41 12.68 15.92
CA ALA A 473 -4.76 11.26 15.75
C ALA A 473 -3.56 10.41 15.29
N GLY A 474 -2.50 11.02 14.73
CA GLY A 474 -1.23 10.35 14.41
C GLY A 474 -1.10 9.75 13.02
N PHE A 475 -2.02 10.03 12.09
CA PHE A 475 -1.93 9.49 10.72
C PHE A 475 -0.73 10.07 9.95
N ASP A 476 -0.16 9.27 9.04
CA ASP A 476 0.94 9.73 8.19
C ASP A 476 0.47 10.63 7.07
N ALA A 477 -0.73 10.41 6.53
CA ALA A 477 -1.30 11.26 5.49
C ALA A 477 -2.82 11.36 5.60
N GLN A 478 -3.41 12.28 4.85
CA GLN A 478 -4.85 12.34 4.65
C GLN A 478 -5.21 12.65 3.19
N TYR A 479 -6.39 12.25 2.76
CA TYR A 479 -6.95 12.63 1.47
C TYR A 479 -7.02 14.15 1.32
N HIS A 480 -6.65 14.69 0.15
CA HIS A 480 -6.56 16.13 -0.07
C HIS A 480 -7.79 16.67 -0.81
N MET A 481 -8.82 17.02 -0.04
CA MET A 481 -10.12 17.47 -0.56
C MET A 481 -10.02 18.74 -1.41
N LEU A 482 -9.22 19.72 -0.97
CA LEU A 482 -9.08 20.99 -1.68
C LEU A 482 -8.47 20.84 -3.07
N PHE A 483 -7.45 19.99 -3.22
CA PHE A 483 -6.90 19.66 -4.52
C PHE A 483 -7.94 18.97 -5.41
N ARG A 484 -8.59 17.92 -4.88
CA ARG A 484 -9.63 17.17 -5.60
C ARG A 484 -10.72 18.10 -6.13
N ASP A 485 -11.30 18.91 -5.26
CA ASP A 485 -12.43 19.78 -5.59
C ASP A 485 -12.02 20.88 -6.57
N ALA A 486 -10.87 21.52 -6.36
CA ALA A 486 -10.37 22.58 -7.24
C ALA A 486 -10.12 22.06 -8.67
N VAL A 487 -9.43 20.92 -8.82
CA VAL A 487 -9.12 20.35 -10.13
C VAL A 487 -10.37 19.82 -10.81
N ARG A 488 -11.23 19.06 -10.10
CA ARG A 488 -12.48 18.55 -10.68
C ARG A 488 -13.41 19.68 -11.15
N ASN A 489 -13.61 20.70 -10.31
CA ASN A 489 -14.46 21.83 -10.67
C ASN A 489 -13.93 22.55 -11.91
N ALA A 490 -12.62 22.83 -11.98
CA ALA A 490 -12.01 23.44 -13.17
C ALA A 490 -12.15 22.57 -14.43
N ILE A 491 -12.01 21.25 -14.32
CA ILE A 491 -12.22 20.33 -15.44
C ILE A 491 -13.67 20.36 -15.95
N PHE A 492 -14.65 20.40 -15.05
CA PHE A 492 -16.06 20.40 -15.42
C PHE A 492 -16.52 21.74 -15.97
N THR A 493 -16.06 22.86 -15.39
CA THR A 493 -16.43 24.20 -15.87
C THR A 493 -15.67 24.62 -17.12
N ALA A 494 -14.52 24.00 -17.42
CA ALA A 494 -13.82 24.16 -18.70
C ALA A 494 -14.70 23.84 -19.92
N SER A 495 -15.70 22.95 -19.78
CA SER A 495 -16.75 22.73 -20.80
C SER A 495 -17.47 24.00 -21.21
N PHE A 496 -17.66 24.91 -20.27
CA PHE A 496 -18.38 26.17 -20.45
C PHE A 496 -17.44 27.37 -20.63
N GLY A 497 -16.12 27.12 -20.67
CA GLY A 497 -15.10 28.15 -20.85
C GLY A 497 -14.79 28.97 -19.60
N ASP A 498 -15.26 28.55 -18.42
CA ASP A 498 -15.15 29.29 -17.15
C ASP A 498 -14.49 28.48 -16.00
N PRO A 499 -13.27 27.92 -16.20
CA PRO A 499 -12.50 27.32 -15.12
C PRO A 499 -11.77 28.36 -14.26
N ASP A 500 -11.79 28.19 -12.94
CA ASP A 500 -11.14 29.12 -11.99
C ASP A 500 -9.67 28.70 -11.73
N MET A 501 -8.71 29.41 -12.34
CA MET A 501 -7.29 29.07 -12.18
C MET A 501 -6.74 29.48 -10.80
N ASN A 502 -7.36 30.43 -10.10
CA ASN A 502 -7.00 30.77 -8.73
C ASN A 502 -7.42 29.68 -7.74
N SER A 503 -8.56 29.03 -7.98
CA SER A 503 -8.98 27.84 -7.24
C SER A 503 -8.00 26.69 -7.46
N VAL A 504 -7.63 26.39 -8.72
CA VAL A 504 -6.61 25.37 -9.03
C VAL A 504 -5.26 25.70 -8.38
N ARG A 505 -4.81 26.96 -8.43
CA ARG A 505 -3.61 27.42 -7.72
C ARG A 505 -3.70 27.14 -6.21
N SER A 506 -4.86 27.42 -5.60
CA SER A 506 -5.07 27.19 -4.17
C SER A 506 -5.02 25.70 -3.82
N GLY A 507 -5.62 24.84 -4.65
CA GLY A 507 -5.51 23.38 -4.52
C GLY A 507 -4.07 22.85 -4.69
N LEU A 508 -3.29 23.42 -5.61
CA LEU A 508 -1.88 23.05 -5.83
C LEU A 508 -0.96 23.47 -4.67
N LEU A 509 -1.23 24.63 -4.07
CA LEU A 509 -0.44 25.14 -2.94
C LEU A 509 -0.88 24.52 -1.60
N GLY A 510 -2.10 24.01 -1.52
CA GLY A 510 -2.73 23.52 -0.30
C GLY A 510 -3.14 24.66 0.64
N SER A 511 -3.84 24.31 1.73
CA SER A 511 -4.09 25.21 2.85
C SER A 511 -3.52 24.62 4.14
N GLY A 512 -2.75 25.42 4.87
CA GLY A 512 -2.33 25.10 6.25
C GLY A 512 -0.94 24.47 6.37
N GLN A 513 -0.32 24.66 7.55
CA GLN A 513 1.05 24.23 7.87
C GLN A 513 1.16 22.68 7.96
N TYR A 514 0.03 21.96 7.93
CA TYR A 514 -0.06 20.55 8.33
C TYR A 514 -0.57 19.61 7.24
N ILE A 515 -1.02 20.13 6.10
CA ILE A 515 -1.15 19.38 4.83
C ILE A 515 0.15 19.62 4.04
N SER A 516 1.28 19.22 4.64
CA SER A 516 2.53 19.15 3.88
C SER A 516 2.44 18.01 2.87
N TYR A 517 3.22 18.06 1.80
CA TYR A 517 2.94 17.22 0.64
C TYR A 517 2.98 15.70 0.93
N VAL A 518 3.93 15.18 1.72
CA VAL A 518 3.90 13.74 2.13
C VAL A 518 2.83 13.40 3.17
N LYS A 519 2.20 14.41 3.77
CA LYS A 519 1.05 14.29 4.68
C LYS A 519 -0.29 14.34 3.94
N ALA A 520 -0.26 14.36 2.61
CA ALA A 520 -1.42 14.51 1.76
C ALA A 520 -1.43 13.46 0.64
N LEU A 521 -2.62 13.15 0.16
CA LEU A 521 -2.83 12.28 -0.97
C LEU A 521 -3.79 12.94 -1.97
N ASN A 522 -3.29 13.18 -3.19
CA ASN A 522 -4.00 13.82 -4.28
C ASN A 522 -4.66 12.78 -5.18
N TYR A 523 -5.90 13.06 -5.55
CA TYR A 523 -6.67 12.30 -6.52
C TYR A 523 -7.71 13.24 -7.16
N VAL A 524 -8.22 12.86 -8.33
CA VAL A 524 -9.41 13.49 -8.93
C VAL A 524 -10.57 12.51 -9.06
N GLN A 525 -10.30 11.21 -9.04
CA GLN A 525 -11.31 10.18 -9.01
C GLN A 525 -10.83 8.99 -8.19
N LEU A 526 -11.62 8.62 -7.18
CA LEU A 526 -11.56 7.32 -6.52
C LEU A 526 -12.95 6.68 -6.63
N HIS A 527 -13.16 5.56 -5.93
CA HIS A 527 -14.40 4.79 -6.03
C HIS A 527 -15.65 5.65 -5.77
N ASP A 528 -15.63 6.51 -4.74
CA ASP A 528 -16.77 7.37 -4.40
C ASP A 528 -17.12 8.36 -5.52
N GLU A 529 -16.13 9.06 -6.08
CA GLU A 529 -16.38 9.96 -7.21
C GLU A 529 -16.85 9.21 -8.46
N ALA A 530 -16.56 7.91 -8.57
CA ALA A 530 -16.93 7.07 -9.71
C ALA A 530 -18.22 6.25 -9.52
N TRP A 531 -18.79 6.21 -8.30
CA TRP A 531 -19.89 5.32 -7.94
C TRP A 531 -21.26 6.02 -8.02
N PRO A 532 -22.16 5.60 -8.94
CA PRO A 532 -23.50 6.17 -9.06
C PRO A 532 -24.33 6.13 -7.78
N SER A 533 -24.19 5.09 -6.95
CA SER A 533 -24.93 4.97 -5.68
C SER A 533 -24.50 6.00 -4.63
N SER A 534 -23.26 6.50 -4.71
CA SER A 534 -22.75 7.62 -3.90
C SER A 534 -23.08 8.99 -4.52
N GLY A 535 -23.79 9.02 -5.67
CA GLY A 535 -24.03 10.23 -6.46
C GLY A 535 -22.88 10.61 -7.39
N GLY A 536 -21.86 9.78 -7.50
CA GLY A 536 -20.70 9.94 -8.37
C GLY A 536 -20.89 9.37 -9.78
N GLN A 537 -19.90 9.58 -10.63
CA GLN A 537 -19.84 9.03 -11.99
C GLN A 537 -18.40 9.07 -12.49
N ARG A 538 -18.00 8.08 -13.31
CA ARG A 538 -16.70 8.08 -14.00
C ARG A 538 -16.43 9.45 -14.63
N LEU A 539 -15.23 9.97 -14.42
CA LEU A 539 -14.74 11.28 -14.83
C LEU A 539 -14.99 11.53 -16.31
N VAL A 540 -14.64 10.55 -17.14
CA VAL A 540 -14.87 10.57 -18.59
C VAL A 540 -16.35 10.77 -18.96
N LYS A 541 -17.27 10.15 -18.20
CA LYS A 541 -18.72 10.28 -18.40
C LYS A 541 -19.26 11.61 -17.86
N THR A 542 -18.67 12.14 -16.80
CA THR A 542 -19.03 13.48 -16.30
C THR A 542 -18.58 14.56 -17.30
N ILE A 543 -17.43 14.37 -17.96
CA ILE A 543 -16.96 15.30 -19.00
C ILE A 543 -17.82 15.21 -20.26
N ASP A 544 -18.09 14.01 -20.78
CA ASP A 544 -18.98 13.80 -21.91
C ASP A 544 -19.82 12.52 -21.72
N GLY A 545 -21.12 12.70 -21.51
CA GLY A 545 -22.06 11.59 -21.38
C GLY A 545 -22.41 10.90 -22.71
N SER A 546 -22.13 11.52 -23.85
CA SER A 546 -22.47 11.01 -25.18
C SER A 546 -21.40 10.06 -25.73
N TYR A 547 -20.12 10.44 -25.60
CA TYR A 547 -18.98 9.68 -26.10
C TYR A 547 -17.84 9.60 -25.08
N PRO A 548 -18.10 9.09 -23.86
CA PRO A 548 -17.22 9.23 -22.70
C PRO A 548 -15.77 8.81 -22.93
N SER A 549 -15.52 7.69 -23.60
CA SER A 549 -14.15 7.22 -23.85
C SER A 549 -13.63 7.53 -25.26
N ASN A 550 -14.43 8.13 -26.14
CA ASN A 550 -14.14 8.21 -27.57
C ASN A 550 -14.01 9.63 -28.12
N ASP A 551 -14.61 10.61 -27.48
CA ASP A 551 -14.50 12.01 -27.87
C ASP A 551 -13.18 12.67 -27.40
N GLU A 552 -12.75 13.72 -28.11
CA GLU A 552 -11.50 14.42 -27.82
C GLU A 552 -11.54 15.19 -26.49
N TRP A 553 -12.71 15.68 -26.05
CA TRP A 553 -12.87 16.46 -24.83
C TRP A 553 -12.67 15.60 -23.60
N ALA A 554 -13.33 14.44 -23.54
CA ALA A 554 -13.21 13.51 -22.43
C ALA A 554 -11.78 12.92 -22.33
N LYS A 555 -11.19 12.53 -23.46
CA LYS A 555 -9.79 12.07 -23.52
C LYS A 555 -8.82 13.15 -23.04
N GLY A 556 -8.96 14.36 -23.56
CA GLY A 556 -8.04 15.46 -23.26
C GLY A 556 -8.11 15.89 -21.80
N ARG A 557 -9.31 16.14 -21.29
CA ARG A 557 -9.50 16.63 -19.92
C ARG A 557 -9.21 15.57 -18.85
N SER A 558 -9.50 14.29 -19.10
CA SER A 558 -9.12 13.22 -18.18
C SER A 558 -7.60 13.10 -18.08
N LYS A 559 -6.88 13.13 -19.21
CA LYS A 559 -5.41 13.16 -19.20
C LYS A 559 -4.85 14.41 -18.51
N LEU A 560 -5.46 15.58 -18.71
CA LEU A 560 -5.07 16.81 -18.03
C LEU A 560 -5.19 16.69 -16.51
N ALA A 561 -6.35 16.22 -16.03
CA ALA A 561 -6.66 16.05 -14.62
C ALA A 561 -5.69 15.08 -13.92
N GLU A 562 -5.52 13.89 -14.50
CA GLU A 562 -4.63 12.85 -13.95
C GLU A 562 -3.15 13.19 -14.13
N GLY A 563 -2.85 13.99 -15.16
CA GLY A 563 -1.57 14.66 -15.32
C GLY A 563 -1.22 15.56 -14.15
N LEU A 564 -2.18 16.36 -13.68
CA LEU A 564 -1.99 17.21 -12.49
C LEU A 564 -1.83 16.37 -11.23
N VAL A 565 -2.58 15.27 -11.05
CA VAL A 565 -2.38 14.33 -9.93
C VAL A 565 -0.93 13.85 -9.87
N LEU A 566 -0.40 13.35 -11.00
CA LEU A 566 0.92 12.73 -11.07
C LEU A 566 2.10 13.72 -11.08
N THR A 567 1.85 15.01 -11.38
CA THR A 567 2.91 16.03 -11.45
C THR A 567 2.89 17.04 -10.32
N SER A 568 1.84 17.03 -9.49
CA SER A 568 1.74 17.89 -8.30
C SER A 568 2.52 17.32 -7.11
N PRO A 569 2.84 18.14 -6.09
CA PRO A 569 3.26 17.62 -4.80
C PRO A 569 2.17 16.73 -4.19
N ALA A 570 2.55 15.91 -3.21
CA ALA A 570 1.72 14.91 -2.52
C ALA A 570 1.65 13.54 -3.18
N ILE A 571 1.26 12.52 -2.41
CA ILE A 571 1.16 11.13 -2.90
C ILE A 571 0.01 11.05 -3.92
N PRO A 572 0.23 10.60 -5.16
CA PRO A 572 -0.83 10.45 -6.14
C PRO A 572 -1.59 9.12 -5.98
N GLU A 573 -2.90 9.16 -6.15
CA GLU A 573 -3.78 8.00 -6.27
C GLU A 573 -4.79 8.18 -7.41
N PHE A 574 -5.10 7.09 -8.11
CA PHE A 574 -6.13 7.04 -9.14
C PHE A 574 -6.83 5.67 -9.15
N LEU A 575 -8.04 5.60 -9.73
CA LEU A 575 -8.92 4.44 -9.66
C LEU A 575 -8.66 3.45 -10.79
N GLN A 576 -8.98 2.17 -10.55
CA GLN A 576 -8.97 1.15 -11.58
C GLN A 576 -9.71 1.56 -12.86
N GLY A 577 -8.99 1.50 -13.97
CA GLY A 577 -9.49 1.81 -15.31
C GLY A 577 -9.26 3.26 -15.76
N ASP A 578 -8.81 4.17 -14.90
CA ASP A 578 -8.45 5.54 -15.31
C ASP A 578 -7.30 5.57 -16.32
N GLU A 579 -6.41 4.58 -16.24
CA GLU A 579 -5.28 4.37 -17.14
C GLU A 579 -5.69 4.07 -18.59
N TRP A 580 -6.97 3.83 -18.86
CA TRP A 580 -7.50 3.57 -20.19
C TRP A 580 -8.92 4.13 -20.42
N LEU A 581 -9.34 5.14 -19.65
CA LEU A 581 -10.63 5.82 -19.83
C LEU A 581 -11.82 4.88 -19.62
N GLU A 582 -11.83 4.14 -18.51
CA GLU A 582 -12.97 3.32 -18.15
C GLU A 582 -14.24 4.18 -18.02
N ASP A 583 -15.28 3.75 -18.71
CA ASP A 583 -16.60 4.38 -18.69
C ASP A 583 -17.65 3.47 -18.05
N ILE A 584 -17.37 2.18 -17.81
CA ILE A 584 -18.23 1.36 -16.96
C ILE A 584 -18.24 1.97 -15.55
N GLY A 585 -19.46 2.23 -15.04
CA GLY A 585 -19.63 2.84 -13.72
C GLY A 585 -19.02 1.96 -12.62
N PHE A 586 -18.46 2.57 -11.59
CA PHE A 586 -17.97 1.81 -10.44
C PHE A 586 -19.13 1.21 -9.65
N GLY A 587 -18.92 0.05 -9.05
CA GLY A 587 -19.89 -0.66 -8.23
C GLY A 587 -19.45 -2.10 -7.97
N ALA A 588 -20.30 -2.84 -7.27
CA ALA A 588 -20.04 -4.22 -6.86
C ALA A 588 -20.76 -5.26 -7.73
N GLU A 589 -21.56 -4.87 -8.72
CA GLU A 589 -22.32 -5.80 -9.56
C GLU A 589 -21.53 -6.26 -10.79
N SER A 590 -21.99 -7.34 -11.44
CA SER A 590 -21.28 -7.92 -12.61
C SER A 590 -21.18 -6.95 -13.77
N VAL A 591 -22.13 -6.03 -13.88
CA VAL A 591 -22.13 -4.97 -14.91
C VAL A 591 -21.08 -3.89 -14.65
N ASN A 592 -20.49 -3.85 -13.44
CA ASN A 592 -19.48 -2.89 -13.03
C ASN A 592 -18.03 -3.40 -13.18
N ARG A 593 -17.82 -4.59 -13.76
CA ARG A 593 -16.47 -5.10 -14.04
C ARG A 593 -15.75 -4.19 -15.01
N ILE A 594 -14.48 -3.91 -14.76
CA ILE A 594 -13.66 -3.14 -15.70
C ILE A 594 -13.46 -3.92 -17.00
N ASP A 595 -13.46 -3.20 -18.13
CA ASP A 595 -13.30 -3.77 -19.46
C ASP A 595 -11.83 -3.80 -19.87
N TRP A 596 -11.18 -4.94 -19.69
CA TRP A 596 -9.77 -5.13 -20.02
C TRP A 596 -9.45 -5.03 -21.51
N SER A 597 -10.44 -5.11 -22.41
CA SER A 597 -10.19 -4.86 -23.83
C SER A 597 -9.70 -3.42 -24.08
N LYS A 598 -10.07 -2.49 -23.18
CA LYS A 598 -9.68 -1.08 -23.23
C LYS A 598 -8.20 -0.85 -23.05
N LYS A 599 -7.49 -1.74 -22.35
CA LYS A 599 -6.02 -1.72 -22.27
C LYS A 599 -5.39 -1.72 -23.67
N THR A 600 -5.95 -2.49 -24.60
CA THR A 600 -5.46 -2.57 -25.99
C THR A 600 -6.03 -1.43 -26.83
N LEU A 601 -7.33 -1.15 -26.70
CA LEU A 601 -8.01 -0.11 -27.47
C LEU A 601 -7.43 1.28 -27.23
N TYR A 602 -7.08 1.59 -25.98
CA TYR A 602 -6.52 2.87 -25.55
C TYR A 602 -5.06 2.73 -25.09
N ALA A 603 -4.29 1.84 -25.72
CA ALA A 603 -2.87 1.63 -25.41
C ALA A 603 -2.03 2.94 -25.41
N PRO A 604 -2.27 3.94 -26.28
CA PRO A 604 -1.60 5.25 -26.18
C PRO A 604 -1.88 5.98 -24.85
N ILE A 605 -3.10 5.88 -24.31
CA ILE A 605 -3.45 6.48 -23.01
C ILE A 605 -2.72 5.72 -21.90
N PHE A 606 -2.68 4.39 -21.96
CA PHE A 606 -1.91 3.60 -21.01
C PHE A 606 -0.42 4.00 -21.01
N GLN A 607 0.17 4.26 -22.17
CA GLN A 607 1.56 4.75 -22.29
C GLN A 607 1.77 6.13 -21.66
N TYR A 608 0.76 7.01 -21.66
CA TYR A 608 0.80 8.30 -20.98
C TYR A 608 0.97 8.13 -19.46
N TYR A 609 0.17 7.24 -18.87
CA TYR A 609 0.32 6.92 -17.45
C TYR A 609 1.66 6.27 -17.17
N GLN A 610 2.10 5.28 -17.97
CA GLN A 610 3.42 4.67 -17.82
C GLN A 610 4.56 5.71 -17.82
N ARG A 611 4.47 6.71 -18.71
CA ARG A 611 5.46 7.78 -18.76
C ARG A 611 5.43 8.63 -17.51
N LEU A 612 4.26 9.07 -17.06
CA LEU A 612 4.13 9.92 -15.88
C LEU A 612 4.50 9.19 -14.59
N THR A 613 4.09 7.93 -14.40
CA THR A 613 4.48 7.12 -13.24
C THR A 613 5.99 6.88 -13.22
N PHE A 614 6.61 6.65 -14.38
CA PHE A 614 8.06 6.56 -14.51
C PHE A 614 8.74 7.86 -14.07
N LEU A 615 8.33 9.02 -14.61
CA LEU A 615 8.91 10.31 -14.24
C LEU A 615 8.71 10.62 -12.76
N ARG A 616 7.50 10.35 -12.23
CA ARG A 616 7.14 10.52 -10.82
C ARG A 616 8.07 9.76 -9.88
N ARG A 617 8.39 8.52 -10.24
CA ARG A 617 9.25 7.63 -9.44
C ARG A 617 10.74 7.93 -9.59
N THR A 618 11.17 8.40 -10.75
CA THR A 618 12.60 8.54 -11.08
C THR A 618 13.15 9.96 -10.89
N LEU A 619 12.36 10.99 -11.16
CA LEU A 619 12.81 12.37 -11.05
C LEU A 619 12.65 12.88 -9.62
N PRO A 620 13.72 13.38 -8.97
CA PRO A 620 13.64 14.01 -7.64
C PRO A 620 12.63 15.17 -7.59
N ALA A 621 12.57 15.99 -8.64
CA ALA A 621 11.63 17.12 -8.72
C ALA A 621 10.14 16.70 -8.62
N LEU A 622 9.80 15.46 -8.97
CA LEU A 622 8.43 14.94 -8.86
C LEU A 622 8.21 14.09 -7.61
N SER A 623 9.12 14.05 -6.63
CA SER A 623 8.83 13.48 -5.32
C SER A 623 7.58 14.10 -4.67
N ALA A 624 6.90 13.37 -3.78
CA ALA A 624 5.75 13.88 -3.06
C ALA A 624 6.11 15.14 -2.27
N SER A 625 7.22 15.15 -1.54
CA SER A 625 7.73 16.26 -0.73
C SER A 625 8.43 17.34 -1.55
N ALA A 626 8.67 17.14 -2.85
CA ALA A 626 9.42 18.12 -3.63
C ALA A 626 8.63 19.44 -3.73
N PRO A 627 9.27 20.60 -3.50
CA PRO A 627 8.63 21.89 -3.56
C PRO A 627 7.88 22.18 -4.87
N ILE A 628 6.92 23.11 -4.77
CA ILE A 628 6.21 23.72 -5.89
C ILE A 628 6.38 25.24 -5.85
N TYR A 629 6.42 25.86 -7.02
CA TYR A 629 6.27 27.30 -7.17
C TYR A 629 5.33 27.58 -8.34
N VAL A 630 4.10 27.99 -8.05
CA VAL A 630 3.13 28.39 -9.08
C VAL A 630 3.57 29.74 -9.64
N SER A 631 4.20 29.71 -10.82
CA SER A 631 4.82 30.88 -11.45
C SER A 631 3.90 31.56 -12.45
N HIS A 632 2.97 30.83 -13.05
CA HIS A 632 2.11 31.33 -14.11
C HIS A 632 0.63 31.07 -13.78
N VAL A 633 -0.19 32.12 -13.79
CA VAL A 633 -1.64 32.03 -13.69
C VAL A 633 -2.22 33.01 -14.70
N ASN A 634 -2.84 32.47 -15.74
CA ASN A 634 -3.56 33.25 -16.73
C ASN A 634 -5.04 32.89 -16.65
N GLU A 635 -5.76 33.61 -15.80
CA GLU A 635 -7.20 33.42 -15.58
C GLU A 635 -7.99 33.53 -16.88
N GLY A 636 -7.80 34.62 -17.64
CA GLY A 636 -8.54 34.84 -18.90
C GLY A 636 -8.16 33.89 -20.04
N GLY A 637 -7.01 33.22 -19.94
CA GLY A 637 -6.56 32.20 -20.88
C GLY A 637 -6.81 30.77 -20.43
N ASN A 638 -7.33 30.55 -19.21
CA ASN A 638 -7.53 29.24 -18.60
C ASN A 638 -6.23 28.39 -18.58
N VAL A 639 -5.09 29.01 -18.30
CA VAL A 639 -3.78 28.34 -18.25
C VAL A 639 -3.12 28.59 -16.90
N ILE A 640 -2.58 27.53 -16.31
CA ILE A 640 -1.77 27.58 -15.08
C ILE A 640 -0.45 26.85 -15.29
N GLY A 641 0.63 27.40 -14.74
CA GLY A 641 1.97 26.82 -14.82
C GLY A 641 2.73 26.92 -13.50
N PHE A 642 3.48 25.87 -13.19
CA PHE A 642 4.24 25.77 -11.95
C PHE A 642 5.56 25.04 -12.13
N ARG A 643 6.53 25.44 -11.33
CA ARG A 643 7.82 24.76 -11.20
C ARG A 643 7.74 23.67 -10.15
N ARG A 644 8.27 22.49 -10.47
CA ARG A 644 8.64 21.44 -9.51
C ARG A 644 10.16 21.32 -9.49
N TYR A 645 10.78 21.21 -8.31
CA TYR A 645 12.24 21.23 -8.24
C TYR A 645 12.79 20.49 -7.02
N GLN A 646 13.97 19.88 -7.19
CA GLN A 646 14.77 19.34 -6.09
C GLN A 646 16.26 19.30 -6.49
N GLY A 647 17.10 20.04 -5.76
CA GLY A 647 18.50 20.25 -6.14
C GLY A 647 18.59 20.90 -7.52
N ALA A 648 19.35 20.29 -8.43
CA ALA A 648 19.50 20.74 -9.82
C ALA A 648 18.39 20.27 -10.77
N ASN A 649 17.46 19.40 -10.32
CA ASN A 649 16.35 18.93 -11.14
C ASN A 649 15.26 20.01 -11.17
N ASN A 650 15.02 20.59 -12.34
CA ASN A 650 13.97 21.58 -12.56
C ASN A 650 12.96 21.09 -13.57
N LEU A 651 11.69 21.18 -13.24
CA LEU A 651 10.61 20.91 -14.18
C LEU A 651 9.64 22.09 -14.20
N MET A 652 9.15 22.40 -15.39
CA MET A 652 8.02 23.31 -15.58
C MET A 652 6.83 22.49 -16.04
N VAL A 653 5.74 22.54 -15.29
CA VAL A 653 4.46 21.92 -15.64
C VAL A 653 3.52 23.02 -16.08
N LEU A 654 2.85 22.84 -17.20
CA LEU A 654 1.83 23.76 -17.73
C LEU A 654 0.54 22.98 -17.99
N ALA A 655 -0.58 23.53 -17.58
CA ALA A 655 -1.91 22.96 -17.75
C ALA A 655 -2.81 23.98 -18.46
N ASN A 656 -3.28 23.64 -19.67
CA ASN A 656 -4.23 24.43 -20.44
C ASN A 656 -5.62 23.82 -20.30
N PHE A 657 -6.49 24.47 -19.53
CA PHE A 657 -7.89 24.08 -19.35
C PHE A 657 -8.81 24.63 -20.45
N SER A 658 -8.31 25.52 -21.31
CA SER A 658 -9.12 26.08 -22.39
C SER A 658 -9.46 25.06 -23.48
N ASN A 659 -10.47 25.42 -24.28
CA ASN A 659 -10.84 24.71 -25.51
C ASN A 659 -10.07 25.25 -26.74
N SER A 660 -8.96 25.96 -26.54
CA SER A 660 -8.19 26.64 -27.59
C SER A 660 -6.70 26.29 -27.53
N ASP A 661 -6.10 26.19 -28.71
CA ASP A 661 -4.65 26.04 -28.85
C ASP A 661 -3.97 27.42 -28.81
N TYR A 662 -2.78 27.49 -28.22
CA TYR A 662 -1.94 28.68 -28.21
C TYR A 662 -0.61 28.40 -28.91
N ALA A 663 -0.37 28.95 -30.11
CA ALA A 663 0.83 28.62 -30.91
C ALA A 663 2.13 29.33 -30.47
N ASN A 664 2.03 30.45 -29.74
CA ASN A 664 3.18 31.28 -29.35
C ASN A 664 3.06 31.71 -27.89
N TYR A 665 2.85 30.75 -27.00
CA TYR A 665 2.63 31.00 -25.59
C TYR A 665 3.96 31.14 -24.85
N ARG A 666 4.15 32.25 -24.13
CA ARG A 666 5.36 32.50 -23.35
C ARG A 666 5.16 32.08 -21.90
N ILE A 667 6.13 31.34 -21.36
CA ILE A 667 6.21 31.00 -19.93
C ILE A 667 7.62 31.27 -19.41
N GLY A 668 7.73 31.72 -18.16
CA GLY A 668 9.01 31.90 -17.49
C GLY A 668 9.64 30.55 -17.12
N VAL A 669 10.97 30.46 -17.23
CA VAL A 669 11.74 29.27 -16.84
C VAL A 669 12.92 29.68 -15.93
N PRO A 670 13.29 28.85 -14.94
CA PRO A 670 14.27 29.25 -13.92
C PRO A 670 15.71 29.39 -14.45
N GLU A 671 16.03 28.79 -15.59
CA GLU A 671 17.38 28.75 -16.15
C GLU A 671 17.36 28.79 -17.68
N GLY A 672 18.47 29.30 -18.24
CA GLY A 672 18.67 29.39 -19.69
C GLY A 672 19.03 28.04 -20.32
N GLY A 673 19.41 28.07 -21.60
CA GLY A 673 19.81 26.86 -22.32
C GLY A 673 18.65 26.15 -23.00
N VAL A 674 18.82 24.84 -23.23
CA VAL A 674 17.84 24.03 -23.97
C VAL A 674 16.94 23.28 -23.00
N TRP A 675 15.64 23.42 -23.19
CA TRP A 675 14.58 22.67 -22.54
C TRP A 675 14.02 21.61 -23.48
N MET A 676 13.47 20.53 -22.93
CA MET A 676 12.84 19.44 -23.66
C MET A 676 11.42 19.23 -23.18
N GLU A 677 10.51 18.92 -24.11
CA GLU A 677 9.16 18.46 -23.80
C GLU A 677 9.23 16.99 -23.39
N LEU A 678 9.03 16.71 -22.10
CA LEU A 678 9.11 15.35 -21.53
C LEU A 678 7.80 14.60 -21.65
N VAL A 679 6.71 15.34 -21.56
CA VAL A 679 5.33 14.90 -21.70
C VAL A 679 4.52 16.04 -22.30
N ASN A 680 3.68 15.71 -23.26
CA ASN A 680 2.60 16.55 -23.74
C ASN A 680 1.38 15.64 -23.86
N SER A 681 0.37 15.83 -23.01
CA SER A 681 -0.78 14.92 -22.99
C SER A 681 -1.57 14.92 -24.30
N GLN A 682 -1.35 15.91 -25.18
CA GLN A 682 -1.96 16.00 -26.50
C GLN A 682 -1.06 15.49 -27.63
N ASP A 683 0.12 14.95 -27.34
CA ASP A 683 0.95 14.27 -28.34
C ASP A 683 0.22 13.04 -28.92
N PRO A 684 0.25 12.82 -30.25
CA PRO A 684 -0.29 11.62 -30.88
C PRO A 684 0.20 10.29 -30.29
N VAL A 685 1.42 10.22 -29.73
CA VAL A 685 1.92 9.01 -29.05
C VAL A 685 1.06 8.63 -27.83
N TYR A 686 0.38 9.62 -27.24
CA TYR A 686 -0.55 9.45 -26.13
C TYR A 686 -2.01 9.58 -26.57
N GLY A 687 -2.29 9.39 -27.85
CA GLY A 687 -3.65 9.46 -28.41
C GLY A 687 -4.27 10.85 -28.33
N GLY A 688 -3.47 11.92 -28.32
CA GLY A 688 -3.92 13.29 -28.46
C GLY A 688 -3.89 13.78 -29.93
N THR A 689 -4.34 15.01 -30.13
CA THR A 689 -4.44 15.66 -31.46
C THR A 689 -3.69 16.99 -31.53
N GLY A 690 -2.93 17.34 -30.49
CA GLY A 690 -2.24 18.62 -30.35
C GLY A 690 -0.90 18.67 -31.05
N SER A 691 -0.40 19.90 -31.24
CA SER A 691 0.97 20.14 -31.70
C SER A 691 2.01 19.83 -30.61
N THR A 692 3.20 19.43 -31.02
CA THR A 692 4.35 19.21 -30.13
C THR A 692 5.37 20.35 -30.29
N ASN A 693 6.24 20.51 -29.29
CA ASN A 693 7.27 21.56 -29.29
C ASN A 693 8.63 21.09 -29.84
N GLY A 694 8.68 19.91 -30.45
CA GLY A 694 9.90 19.32 -30.99
C GLY A 694 10.89 18.84 -29.93
N LEU A 695 12.12 18.50 -30.36
CA LEU A 695 13.14 17.88 -29.50
C LEU A 695 13.91 18.87 -28.63
N SER A 696 13.80 20.18 -28.91
CA SER A 696 14.57 21.21 -28.22
C SER A 696 13.86 22.56 -28.24
N ILE A 697 13.65 23.13 -27.05
CA ILE A 697 13.05 24.44 -26.83
C ILE A 697 14.16 25.34 -26.26
N THR A 698 14.58 26.37 -27.00
CA THR A 698 15.67 27.24 -26.54
C THR A 698 15.12 28.36 -25.66
N ALA A 699 15.60 28.46 -24.43
CA ALA A 699 15.28 29.56 -23.53
C ALA A 699 15.86 30.88 -24.05
N GLN A 700 15.08 31.95 -23.90
CA GLN A 700 15.40 33.30 -24.32
C GLN A 700 15.71 34.16 -23.09
N ASN A 701 16.66 35.09 -23.25
CA ASN A 701 16.98 36.14 -22.27
C ASN A 701 15.85 37.20 -22.21
N THR A 702 14.64 36.78 -21.90
CA THR A 702 13.45 37.62 -21.78
C THR A 702 12.76 37.28 -20.46
N PRO A 703 12.80 38.17 -19.45
CA PRO A 703 12.15 37.92 -18.16
C PRO A 703 10.65 37.73 -18.30
N TYR A 704 10.09 36.75 -17.59
CA TYR A 704 8.67 36.43 -17.56
C TYR A 704 8.33 35.60 -16.32
N ASP A 705 7.10 35.65 -15.80
CA ASP A 705 6.64 34.88 -14.62
C ASP A 705 7.58 34.93 -13.40
N GLY A 706 8.25 36.06 -13.17
CA GLY A 706 9.20 36.23 -12.07
C GLY A 706 10.58 35.58 -12.29
N PHE A 707 10.82 34.96 -13.45
CA PHE A 707 12.11 34.41 -13.84
C PHE A 707 12.86 35.31 -14.82
N GLY A 708 14.20 35.18 -14.86
CA GLY A 708 15.06 35.94 -15.77
C GLY A 708 15.11 35.40 -17.20
N GLN A 709 14.50 34.24 -17.46
CA GLN A 709 14.47 33.56 -18.75
C GLN A 709 13.04 33.12 -19.07
N SER A 710 12.74 32.91 -20.35
CA SER A 710 11.45 32.35 -20.78
C SER A 710 11.59 31.49 -22.02
N VAL A 711 10.62 30.62 -22.26
CA VAL A 711 10.46 29.87 -23.51
C VAL A 711 9.17 30.31 -24.20
N VAL A 712 9.13 30.14 -25.51
CA VAL A 712 7.90 30.28 -26.31
C VAL A 712 7.57 28.90 -26.87
N ILE A 713 6.37 28.43 -26.58
CA ILE A 713 5.90 27.09 -26.91
C ILE A 713 4.48 27.14 -27.49
N SER A 714 4.14 26.11 -28.25
CA SER A 714 2.77 25.75 -28.56
C SER A 714 2.15 25.03 -27.35
N VAL A 715 0.95 25.42 -26.95
CA VAL A 715 0.19 24.83 -25.85
C VAL A 715 -1.16 24.38 -26.40
N PRO A 716 -1.34 23.09 -26.71
CA PRO A 716 -2.62 22.60 -27.22
C PRO A 716 -3.74 22.74 -26.18
N LYS A 717 -4.99 22.77 -26.63
CA LYS A 717 -6.18 22.74 -25.78
C LYS A 717 -6.17 21.50 -24.89
N MET A 718 -6.65 21.62 -23.65
CA MET A 718 -6.76 20.50 -22.70
C MET A 718 -5.42 19.75 -22.48
N ALA A 719 -4.29 20.44 -22.58
CA ALA A 719 -2.97 19.84 -22.53
C ALA A 719 -2.32 19.99 -21.15
N LEU A 720 -1.70 18.90 -20.68
CA LEU A 720 -0.66 18.94 -19.66
C LEU A 720 0.69 18.82 -20.39
N ILE A 721 1.56 19.80 -20.19
CA ILE A 721 2.93 19.81 -20.72
C ILE A 721 3.90 19.79 -19.55
N VAL A 722 4.92 18.92 -19.63
CA VAL A 722 6.04 18.87 -18.68
C VAL A 722 7.32 19.15 -19.44
N LEU A 723 8.00 20.23 -19.09
CA LEU A 723 9.30 20.60 -19.62
C LEU A 723 10.40 20.36 -18.59
N GLY A 724 11.58 19.94 -19.05
CA GLY A 724 12.79 19.88 -18.23
C GLY A 724 14.02 20.37 -19.00
N PRO A 725 15.01 20.99 -18.35
CA PRO A 725 16.23 21.41 -19.01
C PRO A 725 17.03 20.18 -19.47
N LYS A 726 17.79 20.32 -20.55
CA LYS A 726 18.60 19.25 -21.14
C LYS A 726 19.61 18.64 -20.15
N SER A 727 19.99 19.38 -19.10
CA SER A 727 20.84 18.91 -18.00
C SER A 727 20.10 18.04 -16.98
N THR A 728 18.82 18.33 -16.67
CA THR A 728 17.99 17.51 -15.76
C THR A 728 17.61 16.17 -16.38
N VAL A 729 17.46 16.15 -17.70
CA VAL A 729 17.16 14.97 -18.52
C VAL A 729 18.43 14.28 -19.00
N GLY A 730 19.57 14.98 -18.90
CA GLY A 730 20.93 14.52 -19.14
C GLY A 730 21.52 13.93 -17.87
N VAL A 731 20.80 13.00 -17.24
CA VAL A 731 21.48 11.95 -16.51
C VAL A 731 22.13 11.10 -17.60
N GLU A 732 23.44 11.25 -17.81
CA GLU A 732 24.23 10.12 -18.30
C GLU A 732 23.82 8.92 -17.46
N ASP A 733 23.30 7.86 -18.08
CA ASP A 733 22.89 6.59 -17.48
C ASP A 733 23.59 6.32 -16.13
N SER A 734 22.98 6.81 -15.05
CA SER A 734 23.37 6.47 -13.68
C SER A 734 22.40 5.45 -13.13
N ALA A 735 21.99 4.50 -13.98
CA ALA A 735 21.88 3.14 -13.49
C ALA A 735 23.22 2.81 -12.77
N PRO A 736 23.22 2.08 -11.64
CA PRO A 736 24.47 1.64 -11.04
C PRO A 736 25.33 1.04 -12.14
N ARG A 737 26.52 1.62 -12.36
CA ARG A 737 27.40 1.19 -13.45
C ARG A 737 27.55 -0.33 -13.33
N PRO A 738 27.21 -1.10 -14.38
CA PRO A 738 27.35 -2.54 -14.36
C PRO A 738 28.79 -2.86 -13.92
N SER A 739 28.97 -3.72 -12.92
CA SER A 739 30.32 -4.09 -12.47
C SER A 739 31.01 -5.04 -13.45
N SER A 740 30.26 -5.59 -14.42
CA SER A 740 30.76 -6.51 -15.44
C SER A 740 29.93 -6.43 -16.73
N LEU A 741 30.43 -7.07 -17.80
CA LEU A 741 29.68 -7.26 -19.05
C LEU A 741 28.49 -8.19 -18.82
N GLU A 742 27.29 -7.72 -19.14
CA GLU A 742 26.03 -8.49 -19.02
C GLU A 742 25.31 -8.57 -20.36
N LEU A 743 24.64 -9.69 -20.61
CA LEU A 743 23.68 -9.86 -21.69
C LEU A 743 22.40 -10.45 -21.10
N SER A 744 21.30 -9.71 -21.19
CA SER A 744 19.99 -10.17 -20.74
C SER A 744 19.42 -11.23 -21.66
N SER A 745 18.51 -12.04 -21.14
CA SER A 745 17.70 -12.94 -21.98
C SER A 745 16.94 -12.13 -23.05
N PRO A 746 17.02 -12.51 -24.34
CA PRO A 746 16.25 -11.90 -25.41
C PRO A 746 14.74 -11.89 -25.11
N PHE A 747 14.02 -10.84 -25.52
CA PHE A 747 12.57 -10.73 -25.32
C PHE A 747 11.84 -10.16 -26.55
N PRO A 748 10.73 -10.75 -27.00
CA PRO A 748 10.14 -11.99 -26.51
C PRO A 748 11.01 -13.21 -26.85
N ASN A 749 10.96 -14.25 -26.01
CA ASN A 749 11.63 -15.53 -26.26
C ASN A 749 10.80 -16.67 -25.64
N PRO A 750 10.16 -17.54 -26.45
CA PRO A 750 10.28 -17.62 -27.90
C PRO A 750 9.70 -16.41 -28.66
N THR A 751 10.25 -16.08 -29.83
CA THR A 751 9.74 -15.03 -30.74
C THR A 751 9.19 -15.63 -32.04
N ARG A 752 8.26 -14.94 -32.71
CA ARG A 752 7.79 -15.24 -34.08
C ARG A 752 8.38 -14.27 -35.14
N GLY A 753 9.25 -13.36 -34.72
CA GLY A 753 9.79 -12.31 -35.57
C GLY A 753 10.86 -11.54 -34.81
N ALA A 754 10.57 -10.28 -34.48
CA ALA A 754 11.53 -9.42 -33.79
C ALA A 754 11.80 -9.85 -32.33
N ALA A 755 13.02 -9.63 -31.85
CA ALA A 755 13.41 -9.79 -30.46
C ALA A 755 14.31 -8.63 -30.03
N SER A 756 14.04 -8.06 -28.87
CA SER A 756 14.87 -7.07 -28.20
C SER A 756 15.97 -7.74 -27.40
N LEU A 757 17.18 -7.21 -27.53
CA LEU A 757 18.39 -7.66 -26.87
C LEU A 757 18.92 -6.51 -26.03
N THR A 758 19.08 -6.76 -24.73
CA THR A 758 19.64 -5.75 -23.81
C THR A 758 20.98 -6.24 -23.28
N PHE A 759 21.99 -5.39 -23.33
CA PHE A 759 23.30 -5.68 -22.75
C PHE A 759 23.78 -4.52 -21.88
N ALA A 760 24.77 -4.77 -21.02
CA ALA A 760 25.32 -3.78 -20.11
C ALA A 760 26.85 -3.75 -20.18
N LEU A 761 27.42 -2.55 -20.23
CA LEU A 761 28.87 -2.31 -20.28
C LEU A 761 29.37 -1.62 -19.01
N PRO A 762 30.45 -2.14 -18.38
CA PRO A 762 31.05 -1.52 -17.20
C PRO A 762 31.86 -0.27 -17.54
N GLN A 763 32.44 -0.21 -18.74
CA GLN A 763 33.26 0.88 -19.26
C GLN A 763 33.01 1.03 -20.76
N SER A 764 33.34 2.20 -21.34
CA SER A 764 33.28 2.39 -22.79
C SER A 764 34.16 1.36 -23.51
N GLY A 765 33.70 0.84 -24.64
CA GLY A 765 34.47 -0.08 -25.45
C GLY A 765 33.77 -0.51 -26.72
N HIS A 766 34.53 -1.16 -27.60
CA HIS A 766 34.01 -1.74 -28.82
C HIS A 766 33.15 -2.96 -28.49
N VAL A 767 31.93 -3.00 -29.04
CA VAL A 767 30.97 -4.08 -28.89
C VAL A 767 30.72 -4.76 -30.22
N SER A 768 30.86 -6.08 -30.23
CA SER A 768 30.36 -6.92 -31.31
C SER A 768 29.21 -7.80 -30.79
N LEU A 769 28.00 -7.56 -31.30
CA LEU A 769 26.77 -8.31 -30.96
C LEU A 769 26.21 -8.98 -32.23
N ALA A 770 26.11 -10.30 -32.18
CA ALA A 770 25.74 -11.11 -33.35
C ALA A 770 24.79 -12.26 -32.99
N VAL A 771 23.94 -12.65 -33.95
CA VAL A 771 23.06 -13.83 -33.88
C VAL A 771 23.69 -14.96 -34.69
N HIS A 772 23.79 -16.15 -34.09
CA HIS A 772 24.32 -17.35 -34.70
C HIS A 772 23.27 -18.48 -34.68
N ASP A 773 23.32 -19.36 -35.68
CA ASP A 773 22.51 -20.59 -35.67
C ASP A 773 23.17 -21.70 -34.81
N LEU A 774 22.49 -22.84 -34.67
CA LEU A 774 22.98 -24.01 -33.91
C LEU A 774 24.35 -24.54 -34.35
N SER A 775 24.75 -24.30 -35.59
CA SER A 775 26.06 -24.71 -36.13
C SER A 775 27.18 -23.70 -35.84
N GLY A 776 26.85 -22.56 -35.22
CA GLY A 776 27.76 -21.45 -34.97
C GLY A 776 27.90 -20.49 -36.16
N ARG A 777 27.18 -20.70 -37.27
CA ARG A 777 27.23 -19.82 -38.43
C ARG A 777 26.54 -18.50 -38.11
N LEU A 778 27.17 -17.40 -38.51
CA LEU A 778 26.64 -16.04 -38.36
C LEU A 778 25.36 -15.88 -39.20
N VAL A 779 24.28 -15.48 -38.54
CA VAL A 779 22.98 -15.19 -39.14
C VAL A 779 22.84 -13.70 -39.40
N ARG A 780 23.17 -12.87 -38.40
CA ARG A 780 23.06 -11.41 -38.48
C ARG A 780 24.04 -10.74 -37.52
N GLN A 781 24.78 -9.74 -38.01
CA GLN A 781 25.49 -8.79 -37.15
C GLN A 781 24.52 -7.68 -36.75
N LEU A 782 24.36 -7.44 -35.46
CA LEU A 782 23.42 -6.44 -34.92
C LEU A 782 24.13 -5.16 -34.47
N ALA A 783 25.35 -5.28 -33.96
CA ALA A 783 26.23 -4.14 -33.71
C ALA A 783 27.69 -4.55 -33.84
N ASP A 784 28.51 -3.65 -34.38
CA ASP A 784 29.96 -3.74 -34.44
C ASP A 784 30.51 -2.31 -34.36
N ALA A 785 30.47 -1.72 -33.17
CA ALA A 785 30.70 -0.30 -32.96
C ALA A 785 31.11 0.00 -31.51
N ASP A 786 31.60 1.22 -31.26
CA ASP A 786 31.91 1.68 -29.90
C ASP A 786 30.65 2.13 -29.15
N PHE A 787 30.52 1.68 -27.90
CA PHE A 787 29.42 2.06 -27.01
C PHE A 787 29.96 2.70 -25.72
N ALA A 788 29.19 3.64 -25.17
CA ALA A 788 29.42 4.24 -23.86
C ALA A 788 29.18 3.22 -22.72
N PRO A 789 29.66 3.45 -21.49
CA PRO A 789 29.30 2.60 -20.36
C PRO A 789 27.81 2.76 -20.05
N GLY A 790 27.15 1.69 -19.62
CA GLY A 790 25.69 1.70 -19.37
C GLY A 790 24.96 0.52 -19.99
N ARG A 791 23.62 0.53 -19.90
CA ARG A 791 22.75 -0.49 -20.51
C ARG A 791 22.28 -0.03 -21.88
N HIS A 792 22.35 -0.93 -22.85
CA HIS A 792 22.03 -0.66 -24.25
C HIS A 792 21.01 -1.67 -24.76
N GLY A 793 20.07 -1.22 -25.59
CA GLY A 793 19.07 -2.05 -26.24
C GLY A 793 19.26 -2.07 -27.75
N ILE A 794 19.26 -3.26 -28.35
CA ILE A 794 19.32 -3.49 -29.79
C ILE A 794 18.22 -4.46 -30.20
N ALA A 795 17.47 -4.13 -31.24
CA ALA A 795 16.45 -5.03 -31.78
C ALA A 795 17.04 -5.88 -32.91
N TRP A 796 16.72 -7.17 -32.91
CA TRP A 796 16.80 -8.02 -34.09
C TRP A 796 15.40 -8.11 -34.69
N ASP A 797 15.28 -7.91 -36.00
CA ASP A 797 14.03 -8.00 -36.77
C ASP A 797 13.62 -9.43 -37.12
N GLY A 798 14.43 -10.43 -36.75
CA GLY A 798 14.22 -11.83 -37.10
C GLY A 798 14.69 -12.18 -38.52
N ALA A 799 15.46 -11.32 -39.19
CA ALA A 799 15.99 -11.58 -40.52
C ALA A 799 17.50 -11.89 -40.53
N ASP A 800 17.94 -12.66 -41.54
CA ASP A 800 19.35 -12.89 -41.81
C ASP A 800 20.03 -11.67 -42.46
N ALA A 801 21.34 -11.75 -42.72
CA ALA A 801 22.11 -10.67 -43.36
C ALA A 801 21.60 -10.28 -44.77
N SER A 802 20.84 -11.15 -45.44
CA SER A 802 20.22 -10.88 -46.75
C SER A 802 18.80 -10.33 -46.66
N GLY A 803 18.29 -10.08 -45.44
CA GLY A 803 16.95 -9.57 -45.20
C GLY A 803 15.84 -10.63 -45.30
N ARG A 804 16.20 -11.92 -45.37
CA ARG A 804 15.22 -13.01 -45.38
C ARG A 804 14.89 -13.41 -43.95
N ALA A 805 13.62 -13.74 -43.69
CA ALA A 805 13.21 -14.24 -42.38
C ALA A 805 14.03 -15.47 -41.97
N ALA A 806 14.55 -15.45 -40.74
CA ALA A 806 15.29 -16.56 -40.17
C ALA A 806 14.35 -17.77 -39.96
N ALA A 807 14.87 -18.98 -40.16
CA ALA A 807 14.07 -20.19 -40.05
C ALA A 807 13.65 -20.44 -38.58
N PRO A 808 12.50 -21.10 -38.33
CA PRO A 808 12.16 -21.55 -37.00
C PRO A 808 13.25 -22.46 -36.44
N GLY A 809 13.71 -22.21 -35.21
CA GLY A 809 14.85 -22.91 -34.64
C GLY A 809 15.46 -22.21 -33.42
N LEU A 810 16.50 -22.82 -32.86
CA LEU A 810 17.29 -22.24 -31.77
C LEU A 810 18.45 -21.42 -32.33
N TYR A 811 18.63 -20.23 -31.80
CA TYR A 811 19.70 -19.29 -32.12
C TYR A 811 20.46 -18.91 -30.84
N PHE A 812 21.71 -18.48 -31.02
CA PHE A 812 22.55 -17.95 -29.96
C PHE A 812 22.92 -16.51 -30.26
N VAL A 813 22.64 -15.62 -29.31
CA VAL A 813 23.07 -14.23 -29.34
C VAL A 813 24.40 -14.15 -28.61
N ARG A 814 25.46 -13.74 -29.31
CA ARG A 814 26.81 -13.60 -28.77
C ARG A 814 27.17 -12.12 -28.67
N LEU A 815 27.54 -11.70 -27.47
CA LEU A 815 28.04 -10.36 -27.15
C LEU A 815 29.51 -10.46 -26.78
N SER A 816 30.36 -9.64 -27.40
CA SER A 816 31.78 -9.51 -27.03
C SER A 816 32.15 -8.04 -26.84
N ALA A 817 32.85 -7.74 -25.73
CA ALA A 817 33.37 -6.41 -25.43
C ALA A 817 34.52 -6.51 -24.42
N GLY A 818 35.60 -5.74 -24.63
CA GLY A 818 36.72 -5.64 -23.67
C GLY A 818 37.37 -6.97 -23.30
N GLY A 819 37.45 -7.93 -24.25
CA GLY A 819 38.00 -9.27 -24.03
C GLY A 819 37.09 -10.26 -23.28
N SER A 820 35.87 -9.86 -22.93
CA SER A 820 34.85 -10.72 -22.32
C SER A 820 33.75 -11.09 -23.31
N GLU A 821 33.17 -12.28 -23.15
CA GLU A 821 32.05 -12.77 -23.98
C GLU A 821 30.85 -13.16 -23.10
N ARG A 822 29.64 -12.93 -23.61
CA ARG A 822 28.38 -13.43 -23.07
C ARG A 822 27.53 -14.03 -24.18
N VAL A 823 26.78 -15.07 -23.86
CA VAL A 823 25.89 -15.76 -24.82
C VAL A 823 24.52 -15.95 -24.20
N ALA A 824 23.47 -15.67 -24.98
CA ALA A 824 22.08 -15.94 -24.63
C ALA A 824 21.38 -16.78 -25.69
N ARG A 825 20.39 -17.56 -25.28
CA ARG A 825 19.59 -18.43 -26.16
C ARG A 825 18.37 -17.67 -26.66
N LEU A 826 18.02 -17.84 -27.94
CA LEU A 826 16.83 -17.27 -28.56
C LEU A 826 16.12 -18.34 -29.39
N THR A 827 14.85 -18.59 -29.10
CA THR A 827 14.03 -19.57 -29.83
C THR A 827 13.10 -18.85 -30.79
N MET A 828 13.17 -19.20 -32.08
CA MET A 828 12.27 -18.68 -33.11
C MET A 828 11.20 -19.71 -33.46
N LEU A 829 9.93 -19.31 -33.38
CA LEU A 829 8.75 -20.10 -33.72
C LEU A 829 8.21 -19.71 -35.10
N ARG A 830 7.37 -20.58 -35.67
CA ARG A 830 6.62 -20.31 -36.89
C ARG A 830 5.57 -19.21 -36.75
#